data_AF-A0A853BUW0-F1
#
_entry.id   AF-A0A853BUW0-F1
#
_cell.length_a   1.000
_cell.length_b   1.000
_cell.length_c   1.000
_cell.angle_alpha   90.00
_cell.angle_beta   90.00
_cell.angle_gamma   90.00
#
_symmetry.space_group_name_H-M   'P 1'
#
loop_
_entity.id
_entity.type
_entity.pdbx_description
1 polymer ?
#
loop_
_entity_poly.entity_id
_entity_poly.type
_entity_poly.pdbx_seq_one_letter_code
_entity_poly.pdbx_strand_id
1 'polypeptide(L)'
;MSRPVALDDLFDIAVPSDPALSPDGRLVAYVLSTVDRGEDVDRGEVWQVDVGTGSRRRLTAGHTDSGPAWSPAGSLAFLRDDGERTLVLVVAPGSADPREVATLPAGATGLAWSPDGVRLALTAPAPAGTDDADVLDPRAPVVASRRSFRADGRGLTRGTRRHVHLVDVTSGEVHRVTAGDWDAAAPTWSPDGTRLAITAGVGDDADLTGSTQVCVVDAAASGPIGTPDQVTDLAGAVDFAGWSPDGSSLVVVGSSRPGPHNMDLLRIALDTGKVDVLTADLDRMVMPGGEPAYPGGRPGFTADGALLFCARDRGHTRLFRIDDLDRPRSVAVPMDEGSVVSGLSTNGGDVAAVVVASRHSLGEVAIVDATGDIRVLTDHSAVALPGVTWIEPEERTFVTHDGTEVGGVLIRAQDAVGPRPLLLDVHGGPHDSWSSALDGVHLYHQVLASEGWLVLLVNPRGSDGSDDDFLRGALGRWGYADEADFLDPIDQLVAEGLADPARVAVTGYSYGGFAVCHLTARTDRFAAAVVGGGICDLRSFAGTSDMGHYYATEEFGGLAAVRSGTAASPIDLVDRVTTPTLVLHGEADDRCPVGQAEQWFTALRENRTPAELVLYPGASHAFIVTGHPSHRADFNRRIHDWVTRFGAPATPGSGPDARRRRSRWQQRLSLLADRHGVPGAAFGVLDLRSDGRAEPVVAAHGVLSTRTGVAVTPDARFQIGSITKVWTATLAAMLADEGVLELDQPVVSYLPDLDLGSADHTAHVTMRHLLSHTSGLDGDVFTDTGRGDEALARYVADVLPTVPPTSPVSTLFSYCNSGYSLAGRVLERVTGTTWDRLIDERLVAPLGLDDTGTLPQDALLGRVAVGHLGRRPDLRPTDTWYLPWSGAPAGAVWASAADVLEFARLHLEEGQHGEHRLVATGTVAEMRKPVTHVPAPHFGADAWGLGWMVKDWSGRMVIGHDGGSIGQTAFLRLVPDAGVAVVLLTNGGNAYELYRELFSEALGELADIEIPTFSAPADHPQAPDDRDRWAGSYVRHLQTIEVDPTDDGLRLEVALRAEFADLLGIDRVRRLDVRRTDDPARFVFQVPGTELWQSVSFLEREGTTYLHEGLRAAPRR
;
A
#
# COMPACT_ATOMS: atom_id res chain seq x y z
N MET A 1 41.66 2.08 -12.10
CA MET A 1 40.44 2.43 -12.85
C MET A 1 39.36 2.62 -11.81
N SER A 2 38.63 3.73 -11.84
CA SER A 2 37.53 3.96 -10.90
C SER A 2 36.30 3.14 -11.30
N ARG A 3 35.48 2.73 -10.32
CA ARG A 3 34.18 2.06 -10.53
C ARG A 3 33.12 2.64 -9.58
N PRO A 4 31.82 2.56 -9.89
CA PRO A 4 30.76 2.81 -8.93
C PRO A 4 30.82 1.85 -7.74
N VAL A 5 30.22 2.25 -6.61
CA VAL A 5 29.99 1.37 -5.47
C VAL A 5 29.07 0.20 -5.86
N ALA A 6 29.25 -0.94 -5.22
CA ALA A 6 28.41 -2.13 -5.33
C ALA A 6 27.95 -2.59 -3.94
N LEU A 7 26.84 -3.33 -3.87
CA LEU A 7 26.34 -3.84 -2.58
C LEU A 7 27.33 -4.75 -1.85
N ASP A 8 28.16 -5.50 -2.59
CA ASP A 8 29.19 -6.36 -2.03
C ASP A 8 30.36 -5.56 -1.39
N ASP A 9 30.48 -4.26 -1.64
CA ASP A 9 31.47 -3.40 -0.99
C ASP A 9 31.23 -3.28 0.53
N LEU A 10 30.03 -3.65 1.01
CA LEU A 10 29.72 -3.74 2.44
C LEU A 10 30.73 -4.58 3.22
N PHE A 11 31.24 -5.66 2.61
CA PHE A 11 32.21 -6.56 3.25
C PHE A 11 33.63 -5.98 3.31
N ASP A 12 33.90 -4.90 2.59
CA ASP A 12 35.22 -4.27 2.52
C ASP A 12 35.28 -2.99 3.36
N ILE A 13 34.15 -2.48 3.85
CA ILE A 13 34.08 -1.25 4.65
C ILE A 13 34.93 -1.35 5.93
N ALA A 14 35.66 -0.26 6.22
CA ALA A 14 36.39 -0.07 7.46
C ALA A 14 35.98 1.27 8.11
N VAL A 15 35.47 1.23 9.35
CA VAL A 15 34.97 2.42 10.05
C VAL A 15 35.69 2.58 11.39
N PRO A 16 36.38 3.71 11.65
CA PRO A 16 36.92 4.00 12.96
C PRO A 16 35.82 4.45 13.94
N SER A 17 35.96 4.09 15.22
CA SER A 17 35.07 4.50 16.31
C SER A 17 35.84 4.62 17.63
N ASP A 18 35.17 5.10 18.69
CA ASP A 18 35.71 5.24 20.05
C ASP A 18 37.11 5.87 20.11
N PRO A 19 37.29 7.11 19.60
CA PRO A 19 38.58 7.77 19.69
C PRO A 19 38.94 8.00 21.16
N ALA A 20 40.20 7.80 21.51
CA ALA A 20 40.75 8.00 22.84
C ALA A 20 42.08 8.72 22.72
N LEU A 21 42.08 10.01 23.08
CA LEU A 21 43.26 10.86 23.06
C LEU A 21 44.18 10.54 24.25
N SER A 22 45.48 10.38 24.02
CA SER A 22 46.47 10.13 25.07
C SER A 22 46.61 11.32 26.02
N PRO A 23 47.06 11.14 27.27
CA PRO A 23 47.16 12.24 28.25
C PRO A 23 48.10 13.37 27.81
N ASP A 24 49.11 13.05 27.00
CA ASP A 24 50.07 14.02 26.42
C ASP A 24 49.62 14.61 25.08
N GLY A 25 48.45 14.20 24.56
CA GLY A 25 47.88 14.68 23.30
C GLY A 25 48.62 14.22 22.03
N ARG A 26 49.57 13.27 22.13
CA ARG A 26 50.43 12.87 21.00
C ARG A 26 49.88 11.71 20.20
N LEU A 27 49.00 10.90 20.79
CA LEU A 27 48.51 9.66 20.21
C LEU A 27 46.99 9.59 20.33
N VAL A 28 46.31 9.08 19.31
CA VAL A 28 44.90 8.71 19.39
C VAL A 28 44.80 7.20 19.24
N ALA A 29 44.27 6.53 20.25
CA ALA A 29 43.81 5.15 20.13
C ALA A 29 42.36 5.14 19.65
N TYR A 30 41.96 4.16 18.87
CA TYR A 30 40.59 4.03 18.35
C TYR A 30 40.32 2.58 17.97
N VAL A 31 39.04 2.23 17.85
CA VAL A 31 38.64 0.92 17.31
C VAL A 31 38.48 1.07 15.80
N LEU A 32 39.02 0.13 15.02
CA LEU A 32 38.74 0.02 13.60
C LEU A 32 37.89 -1.23 13.38
N SER A 33 36.64 -1.02 12.98
CA SER A 33 35.70 -2.09 12.66
C SER A 33 35.81 -2.46 11.19
N THR A 34 36.00 -3.75 10.91
CA THR A 34 36.06 -4.35 9.57
C THR A 34 35.20 -5.62 9.54
N VAL A 35 34.96 -6.20 8.38
CA VAL A 35 34.15 -7.43 8.27
C VAL A 35 35.04 -8.66 8.08
N ASP A 36 34.75 -9.73 8.81
CA ASP A 36 35.21 -11.08 8.49
C ASP A 36 34.14 -11.86 7.76
N ARG A 37 34.29 -11.96 6.44
CA ARG A 37 33.35 -12.70 5.60
C ARG A 37 33.33 -14.21 5.87
N GLY A 38 34.42 -14.79 6.38
CA GLY A 38 34.51 -16.24 6.62
C GLY A 38 33.70 -16.68 7.83
N GLU A 39 33.79 -15.91 8.91
CA GLU A 39 33.08 -16.16 10.17
C GLU A 39 31.74 -15.42 10.27
N ASP A 40 31.44 -14.54 9.31
CA ASP A 40 30.21 -13.73 9.25
C ASP A 40 30.01 -12.88 10.51
N VAL A 41 31.06 -12.14 10.89
CA VAL A 41 31.08 -11.25 12.06
C VAL A 41 31.86 -9.97 11.76
N ASP A 42 31.57 -8.92 12.51
CA ASP A 42 32.42 -7.74 12.56
C ASP A 42 33.68 -8.03 13.40
N ARG A 43 34.81 -7.50 12.93
CA ARG A 43 36.10 -7.53 13.60
C ARG A 43 36.47 -6.12 14.07
N GLY A 44 36.53 -5.94 15.37
CA GLY A 44 37.03 -4.73 16.03
C GLY A 44 38.47 -4.93 16.50
N GLU A 45 39.40 -4.12 15.98
CA GLU A 45 40.81 -4.08 16.42
C GLU A 45 41.14 -2.69 16.98
N VAL A 46 42.00 -2.61 18.00
CA VAL A 46 42.50 -1.32 18.49
C VAL A 46 43.68 -0.87 17.63
N TRP A 47 43.55 0.33 17.08
CA TRP A 47 44.56 1.02 16.31
C TRP A 47 45.05 2.26 17.05
N GLN A 48 46.21 2.76 16.63
CA GLN A 48 46.80 3.97 17.14
C GLN A 48 47.31 4.83 15.99
N VAL A 49 47.09 6.14 16.06
CA VAL A 49 47.65 7.13 15.13
C VAL A 49 48.41 8.22 15.90
N ASP A 50 49.58 8.58 15.38
CA ASP A 50 50.39 9.68 15.90
C ASP A 50 49.89 11.02 15.39
N VAL A 51 49.60 11.95 16.31
CA VAL A 51 49.00 13.25 15.99
C VAL A 51 49.95 14.09 15.14
N GLY A 52 51.26 14.09 15.40
CA GLY A 52 52.21 14.95 14.70
C GLY A 52 52.53 14.48 13.28
N THR A 53 52.58 13.16 13.07
CA THR A 53 53.06 12.55 11.81
C THR A 53 51.97 11.90 10.97
N GLY A 54 50.79 11.61 11.55
CA GLY A 54 49.74 10.80 10.92
C GLY A 54 50.09 9.32 10.77
N SER A 55 51.22 8.87 11.35
CA SER A 55 51.63 7.46 11.26
C SER A 55 50.67 6.59 12.07
N ARG A 56 50.03 5.62 11.40
CA ARG A 56 49.14 4.64 12.04
C ARG A 56 49.81 3.29 12.25
N ARG A 57 49.41 2.60 13.32
CA ARG A 57 49.75 1.19 13.55
C ARG A 57 48.57 0.46 14.19
N ARG A 58 48.40 -0.80 13.82
CA ARG A 58 47.55 -1.73 14.55
C ARG A 58 48.21 -2.06 15.88
N LEU A 59 47.48 -1.95 16.99
CA LEU A 59 47.98 -2.23 18.33
C LEU A 59 47.65 -3.64 18.79
N THR A 60 46.45 -4.12 18.47
CA THR A 60 45.96 -5.43 18.90
C THR A 60 45.64 -6.33 17.72
N ALA A 61 45.50 -7.63 17.99
CA ALA A 61 45.07 -8.62 17.00
C ALA A 61 43.83 -9.40 17.47
N GLY A 62 43.09 -8.85 18.44
CA GLY A 62 41.81 -9.42 18.87
C GLY A 62 40.71 -9.06 17.87
N HIS A 63 39.67 -9.89 17.80
CA HIS A 63 38.57 -9.72 16.84
C HIS A 63 37.39 -8.92 17.40
N THR A 64 37.35 -8.65 18.70
CA THR A 64 36.22 -8.03 19.41
C THR A 64 36.70 -6.96 20.40
N ASP A 65 37.81 -6.30 20.05
CA ASP A 65 38.43 -5.30 20.93
C ASP A 65 37.63 -3.98 20.88
N SER A 66 37.32 -3.41 22.05
CA SER A 66 36.46 -2.22 22.17
C SER A 66 36.84 -1.32 23.35
N GLY A 67 36.32 -0.08 23.36
CA GLY A 67 36.43 0.86 24.48
C GLY A 67 37.87 1.19 24.93
N PRO A 68 38.77 1.62 24.02
CA PRO A 68 40.12 2.03 24.41
C PRO A 68 40.07 3.22 25.37
N ALA A 69 40.81 3.16 26.48
CA ALA A 69 40.88 4.22 27.49
C ALA A 69 42.31 4.38 28.02
N TRP A 70 42.82 5.61 28.04
CA TRP A 70 44.17 5.89 28.52
C TRP A 70 44.21 6.11 30.04
N SER A 71 45.22 5.53 30.69
CA SER A 71 45.58 5.88 32.06
C SER A 71 46.32 7.22 32.08
N PRO A 72 46.31 7.96 33.20
CA PRO A 72 47.08 9.18 33.37
C PRO A 72 48.60 9.00 33.11
N ALA A 73 49.12 7.78 33.31
CA ALA A 73 50.53 7.44 33.07
C ALA A 73 50.83 6.98 31.62
N GLY A 74 49.82 6.96 30.74
CA GLY A 74 49.98 6.59 29.33
C GLY A 74 49.89 5.08 29.05
N SER A 75 49.35 4.28 29.96
CA SER A 75 48.94 2.90 29.64
C SER A 75 47.60 2.92 28.91
N LEU A 76 47.33 1.97 28.02
CA LEU A 76 46.04 1.85 27.35
C LEU A 76 45.28 0.64 27.87
N ALA A 77 44.07 0.82 28.38
CA ALA A 77 43.14 -0.26 28.67
C ALA A 77 42.11 -0.42 27.53
N PHE A 78 41.60 -1.63 27.35
CA PHE A 78 40.50 -1.93 26.43
C PHE A 78 39.80 -3.23 26.86
N LEU A 79 38.66 -3.50 26.25
CA LEU A 79 37.84 -4.69 26.50
C LEU A 79 37.92 -5.66 25.33
N ARG A 80 37.84 -6.96 25.59
CA ARG A 80 37.69 -8.01 24.57
C ARG A 80 36.62 -9.00 25.00
N ASP A 81 35.65 -9.26 24.13
CA ASP A 81 34.63 -10.28 24.40
C ASP A 81 34.99 -11.62 23.73
N ASP A 82 34.98 -12.73 24.47
CA ASP A 82 35.24 -14.07 23.96
C ASP A 82 33.97 -14.91 23.70
N GLY A 83 32.79 -14.29 23.84
CA GLY A 83 31.47 -14.90 23.70
C GLY A 83 30.86 -15.38 25.02
N GLU A 84 31.69 -15.66 26.03
CA GLU A 84 31.22 -16.05 27.37
C GLU A 84 31.61 -15.01 28.43
N ARG A 85 32.71 -14.31 28.21
CA ARG A 85 33.35 -13.41 29.17
C ARG A 85 33.89 -12.18 28.46
N THR A 86 33.95 -11.08 29.20
CA THR A 86 34.68 -9.88 28.77
C THR A 86 36.00 -9.80 29.54
N LEU A 87 37.12 -9.81 28.81
CA LEU A 87 38.48 -9.64 29.33
C LEU A 87 38.81 -8.14 29.42
N VAL A 88 39.39 -7.73 30.54
CA VAL A 88 39.94 -6.38 30.74
C VAL A 88 41.45 -6.44 30.50
N LEU A 89 41.90 -5.77 29.44
CA LEU A 89 43.26 -5.84 28.94
C LEU A 89 43.97 -4.49 29.09
N VAL A 90 45.26 -4.49 29.41
CA VAL A 90 46.08 -3.29 29.54
C VAL A 90 47.40 -3.43 28.79
N VAL A 91 47.73 -2.44 27.96
CA VAL A 91 49.01 -2.26 27.28
C VAL A 91 49.82 -1.19 28.01
N ALA A 92 51.00 -1.55 28.49
CA ALA A 92 51.91 -0.59 29.12
C ALA A 92 52.51 0.40 28.10
N PRO A 93 52.94 1.60 28.52
CA PRO A 93 53.56 2.58 27.62
C PRO A 93 54.76 1.97 26.88
N GLY A 94 54.77 2.08 25.54
CA GLY A 94 55.84 1.54 24.70
C GLY A 94 55.84 0.02 24.49
N SER A 95 54.90 -0.71 25.11
CA SER A 95 54.67 -2.14 24.83
C SER A 95 53.77 -2.33 23.60
N ALA A 96 53.87 -3.50 22.97
CA ALA A 96 52.90 -3.98 21.98
C ALA A 96 52.03 -5.13 22.52
N ASP A 97 52.39 -5.72 23.66
CA ASP A 97 51.72 -6.89 24.20
C ASP A 97 50.70 -6.48 25.29
N PRO A 98 49.41 -6.80 25.11
CA PRO A 98 48.39 -6.59 26.13
C PRO A 98 48.51 -7.63 27.26
N ARG A 99 48.34 -7.18 28.49
CA ARG A 99 48.23 -8.03 29.69
C ARG A 99 46.78 -8.09 30.13
N GLU A 100 46.25 -9.29 30.35
CA GLU A 100 44.97 -9.49 31.02
C GLU A 100 45.08 -9.08 32.49
N VAL A 101 44.14 -8.24 32.94
CA VAL A 101 44.09 -7.72 34.30
C VAL A 101 42.93 -8.35 35.08
N ALA A 102 41.78 -8.50 34.45
CA ALA A 102 40.60 -9.11 35.05
C ALA A 102 39.69 -9.72 33.98
N THR A 103 38.75 -10.53 34.44
CA THR A 103 37.70 -11.14 33.62
C THR A 103 36.35 -10.89 34.28
N LEU A 104 35.36 -10.48 33.49
CA LEU A 104 33.97 -10.26 33.91
C LEU A 104 33.00 -11.08 33.03
N PRO A 105 31.73 -11.22 33.43
CA PRO A 105 30.69 -11.76 32.53
C PRO A 105 30.62 -10.99 31.20
N ALA A 106 30.28 -11.68 30.11
CA ALA A 106 30.12 -11.07 28.79
C ALA A 106 29.18 -9.85 28.81
N GLY A 107 29.44 -8.87 27.94
CA GLY A 107 28.66 -7.63 27.85
C GLY A 107 29.11 -6.48 28.77
N ALA A 108 30.35 -6.53 29.26
CA ALA A 108 30.94 -5.42 30.02
C ALA A 108 31.28 -4.24 29.10
N THR A 109 31.02 -2.99 29.53
CA THR A 109 31.27 -1.77 28.73
C THR A 109 31.61 -0.55 29.60
N GLY A 110 31.88 0.60 28.97
CA GLY A 110 31.98 1.88 29.69
C GLY A 110 33.24 2.01 30.53
N LEU A 111 34.36 1.50 30.03
CA LEU A 111 35.65 1.47 30.71
C LEU A 111 36.20 2.89 30.99
N ALA A 112 36.58 3.15 32.24
CA ALA A 112 37.15 4.44 32.66
C ALA A 112 38.24 4.28 33.73
N TRP A 113 39.38 4.95 33.55
CA TRP A 113 40.48 4.95 34.52
C TRP A 113 40.20 5.89 35.70
N SER A 114 40.59 5.46 36.90
CA SER A 114 40.68 6.35 38.04
C SER A 114 41.79 7.40 37.82
N PRO A 115 41.66 8.61 38.38
CA PRO A 115 42.66 9.68 38.21
C PRO A 115 44.06 9.34 38.74
N ASP A 116 44.17 8.38 39.67
CA ASP A 116 45.45 7.85 40.18
C ASP A 116 46.05 6.74 39.30
N GLY A 117 45.32 6.24 38.30
CA GLY A 117 45.75 5.16 37.41
C GLY A 117 45.84 3.78 38.08
N VAL A 118 45.25 3.57 39.26
CA VAL A 118 45.33 2.29 39.99
C VAL A 118 44.11 1.40 39.73
N ARG A 119 42.96 1.99 39.39
CA ARG A 119 41.68 1.30 39.24
C ARG A 119 41.01 1.60 37.89
N LEU A 120 40.20 0.67 37.44
CA LEU A 120 39.29 0.83 36.30
C LEU A 120 37.84 0.70 36.80
N ALA A 121 36.96 1.58 36.35
CA ALA A 121 35.52 1.45 36.52
C ALA A 121 34.89 1.03 35.19
N LEU A 122 33.89 0.15 35.26
CA LEU A 122 33.10 -0.27 34.10
C LEU A 122 31.73 -0.79 34.55
N THR A 123 30.79 -0.96 33.61
CA THR A 123 29.53 -1.67 33.87
C THR A 123 29.56 -3.08 33.32
N ALA A 124 29.03 -4.04 34.05
CA ALA A 124 28.90 -5.42 33.61
C ALA A 124 27.59 -6.05 34.13
N PRO A 125 27.05 -7.08 33.43
CA PRO A 125 25.87 -7.79 33.89
C PRO A 125 26.09 -8.49 35.24
N ALA A 126 25.10 -8.39 36.13
CA ALA A 126 25.06 -9.05 37.42
C ALA A 126 23.61 -9.37 37.85
N PRO A 127 23.37 -10.44 38.64
CA PRO A 127 22.04 -10.78 39.14
C PRO A 127 21.45 -9.69 40.05
N ALA A 128 20.15 -9.40 39.88
CA ALA A 128 19.38 -8.52 40.75
C ALA A 128 19.03 -9.23 42.06
N GLY A 129 19.79 -8.97 43.12
CA GLY A 129 19.39 -9.29 44.50
C GLY A 129 19.37 -10.77 44.92
N THR A 130 19.61 -11.75 44.04
CA THR A 130 19.70 -13.18 44.39
C THR A 130 20.96 -13.83 43.82
N ASP A 131 21.75 -14.52 44.65
CA ASP A 131 22.87 -15.38 44.20
C ASP A 131 22.37 -16.74 43.67
N ASP A 132 21.07 -16.85 43.33
CA ASP A 132 20.46 -18.11 42.89
C ASP A 132 20.80 -18.38 41.42
N ALA A 133 21.69 -19.35 41.20
CA ALA A 133 22.18 -19.72 39.87
C ALA A 133 21.06 -20.24 38.94
N ASP A 134 19.94 -20.72 39.50
CA ASP A 134 18.82 -21.26 38.71
C ASP A 134 18.12 -20.18 37.87
N VAL A 135 18.23 -18.89 38.25
CA VAL A 135 17.64 -17.76 37.54
C VAL A 135 18.28 -17.54 36.16
N LEU A 136 19.54 -17.95 35.99
CA LEU A 136 20.30 -17.80 34.74
C LEU A 136 20.15 -19.01 33.79
N ASP A 137 19.48 -20.11 34.18
CA ASP A 137 19.26 -21.24 33.27
C ASP A 137 18.37 -20.81 32.09
N PRO A 138 18.84 -20.89 30.84
CA PRO A 138 18.05 -20.52 29.66
C PRO A 138 16.77 -21.37 29.49
N ARG A 139 16.67 -22.51 30.18
CA ARG A 139 15.49 -23.39 30.17
C ARG A 139 14.50 -23.08 31.30
N ALA A 140 14.89 -22.28 32.29
CA ALA A 140 14.01 -21.91 33.39
C ALA A 140 12.91 -20.94 32.89
N PRO A 141 11.69 -20.99 33.45
CA PRO A 141 10.67 -19.98 33.22
C PRO A 141 11.16 -18.58 33.63
N VAL A 142 10.82 -17.56 32.85
CA VAL A 142 11.09 -16.17 33.22
C VAL A 142 9.99 -15.68 34.16
N VAL A 143 10.38 -15.24 35.36
CA VAL A 143 9.49 -14.59 36.33
C VAL A 143 9.83 -13.11 36.33
N ALA A 144 8.85 -12.26 35.98
CA ALA A 144 9.03 -10.82 35.87
C ALA A 144 7.99 -10.08 36.72
N SER A 145 8.46 -9.17 37.57
CA SER A 145 7.66 -8.22 38.35
C SER A 145 7.83 -6.76 37.90
N ARG A 146 8.78 -6.51 36.98
CA ARG A 146 9.06 -5.23 36.33
C ARG A 146 8.96 -5.37 34.81
N ARG A 147 8.76 -4.26 34.11
CA ARG A 147 8.68 -4.20 32.63
C ARG A 147 10.02 -4.41 31.93
N SER A 148 11.13 -4.15 32.62
CA SER A 148 12.52 -4.35 32.13
C SER A 148 12.95 -5.83 32.09
N PHE A 149 12.03 -6.75 31.78
CA PHE A 149 12.29 -8.20 31.71
C PHE A 149 12.86 -8.65 30.37
N ARG A 150 12.86 -7.78 29.35
CA ARG A 150 13.50 -7.95 28.05
C ARG A 150 14.13 -6.63 27.60
N ALA A 151 15.11 -6.70 26.71
CA ALA A 151 15.71 -5.54 26.05
C ALA A 151 16.27 -5.98 24.69
N ASP A 152 16.06 -5.17 23.66
CA ASP A 152 16.53 -5.47 22.31
C ASP A 152 18.04 -5.73 22.26
N GLY A 153 18.44 -6.74 21.49
CA GLY A 153 19.83 -7.22 21.41
C GLY A 153 20.30 -8.03 22.63
N ARG A 154 19.58 -8.01 23.76
CA ARG A 154 19.85 -8.85 24.94
C ARG A 154 18.83 -9.97 25.13
N GLY A 155 17.63 -9.83 24.58
CA GLY A 155 16.53 -10.76 24.80
C GLY A 155 16.00 -10.68 26.24
N LEU A 156 15.55 -11.81 26.75
CA LEU A 156 15.02 -11.94 28.12
C LEU A 156 16.15 -11.73 29.14
N THR A 157 16.02 -10.71 30.00
CA THR A 157 17.08 -10.31 30.95
C THR A 157 17.26 -11.30 32.10
N ARG A 158 16.24 -12.13 32.39
CA ARG A 158 16.28 -13.17 33.44
C ARG A 158 16.82 -12.64 34.77
N GLY A 159 16.31 -11.48 35.20
CA GLY A 159 16.73 -10.85 36.47
C GLY A 159 18.17 -10.32 36.48
N THR A 160 18.86 -10.25 35.33
CA THR A 160 20.21 -9.69 35.23
C THR A 160 20.15 -8.19 34.90
N ARG A 161 20.92 -7.39 35.66
CA ARG A 161 21.05 -5.94 35.52
C ARG A 161 22.49 -5.52 35.29
N ARG A 162 22.71 -4.35 34.71
CA ARG A 162 24.06 -3.77 34.56
C ARG A 162 24.43 -3.00 35.81
N HIS A 163 25.58 -3.33 36.39
CA HIS A 163 26.09 -2.68 37.60
C HIS A 163 27.55 -2.31 37.47
N VAL A 164 27.97 -1.32 38.27
CA VAL A 164 29.32 -0.79 38.27
C VAL A 164 30.25 -1.74 39.02
N HIS A 165 31.39 -2.01 38.39
CA HIS A 165 32.49 -2.81 38.92
C HIS A 165 33.78 -2.00 38.88
N LEU A 166 34.58 -2.13 39.94
CA LEU A 166 35.92 -1.59 40.05
C LEU A 166 36.93 -2.72 39.91
N VAL A 167 37.93 -2.53 39.06
CA VAL A 167 39.04 -3.48 38.86
C VAL A 167 40.32 -2.84 39.35
N ASP A 168 41.00 -3.47 40.32
CA ASP A 168 42.36 -3.09 40.70
C ASP A 168 43.35 -3.59 39.63
N VAL A 169 44.11 -2.67 39.05
CA VAL A 169 44.96 -2.97 37.88
C VAL A 169 46.19 -3.81 38.24
N THR A 170 46.59 -3.76 39.51
CA THR A 170 47.78 -4.45 40.02
C THR A 170 47.44 -5.85 40.51
N SER A 171 46.38 -5.98 41.33
CA SER A 171 45.97 -7.26 41.91
C SER A 171 45.05 -8.06 40.99
N GLY A 172 44.33 -7.39 40.08
CA GLY A 172 43.27 -8.00 39.25
C GLY A 172 41.96 -8.24 40.00
N GLU A 173 41.83 -7.75 41.23
CA GLU A 173 40.64 -7.92 42.05
C GLU A 173 39.46 -7.09 41.50
N VAL A 174 38.28 -7.72 41.41
CA VAL A 174 37.05 -7.10 40.89
C VAL A 174 36.06 -6.90 42.03
N HIS A 175 35.63 -5.65 42.24
CA HIS A 175 34.71 -5.24 43.30
C HIS A 175 33.46 -4.61 42.69
N ARG A 176 32.29 -5.22 42.90
CA ARG A 176 31.00 -4.62 42.52
C ARG A 176 30.62 -3.54 43.55
N VAL A 177 30.28 -2.34 43.08
CA VAL A 177 29.96 -1.18 43.97
C VAL A 177 28.49 -0.75 43.94
N THR A 178 27.70 -1.24 42.98
CA THR A 178 26.24 -1.01 42.93
C THR A 178 25.47 -2.32 42.84
N ALA A 179 24.25 -2.36 43.38
CA ALA A 179 23.32 -3.49 43.22
C ALA A 179 21.86 -3.02 43.27
N GLY A 180 20.96 -3.86 42.75
CA GLY A 180 19.51 -3.67 42.82
C GLY A 180 18.82 -4.20 41.57
N ASP A 181 17.52 -3.91 41.44
CA ASP A 181 16.71 -4.28 40.28
C ASP A 181 16.58 -3.10 39.29
N TRP A 182 17.72 -2.56 38.86
CA TRP A 182 17.85 -1.40 37.97
C TRP A 182 19.20 -1.44 37.23
N ASP A 183 19.29 -0.81 36.07
CA ASP A 183 20.50 -0.77 35.25
C ASP A 183 21.30 0.54 35.47
N ALA A 184 22.61 0.43 35.61
CA ALA A 184 23.55 1.54 35.65
C ALA A 184 24.16 1.79 34.25
N ALA A 185 24.21 3.06 33.84
CA ALA A 185 24.98 3.47 32.67
C ALA A 185 26.50 3.53 32.97
N ALA A 186 27.29 3.85 31.94
CA ALA A 186 28.74 3.93 32.03
C ALA A 186 29.21 4.95 33.10
N PRO A 187 30.14 4.59 34.01
CA PRO A 187 30.58 5.46 35.09
C PRO A 187 31.60 6.51 34.63
N THR A 188 31.58 7.66 35.30
CA THR A 188 32.63 8.70 35.18
C THR A 188 33.23 9.03 36.54
N TRP A 189 34.56 9.15 36.61
CA TRP A 189 35.28 9.39 37.87
C TRP A 189 35.24 10.86 38.29
N SER A 190 35.07 11.09 39.59
CA SER A 190 35.37 12.39 40.18
C SER A 190 36.86 12.70 40.07
N PRO A 191 37.29 13.98 39.94
CA PRO A 191 38.70 14.33 39.77
C PRO A 191 39.62 13.88 40.91
N ASP A 192 39.08 13.71 42.12
CA ASP A 192 39.80 13.22 43.30
C ASP A 192 39.83 11.67 43.41
N GLY A 193 39.14 10.95 42.51
CA GLY A 193 39.08 9.50 42.48
C GLY A 193 38.30 8.84 43.63
N THR A 194 37.50 9.61 44.37
CA THR A 194 36.75 9.10 45.53
C THR A 194 35.33 8.67 45.19
N ARG A 195 34.75 9.19 44.11
CA ARG A 195 33.35 8.99 43.71
C ARG A 195 33.22 8.70 42.21
N LEU A 196 32.09 8.11 41.83
CA LEU A 196 31.67 7.89 40.45
C LEU A 196 30.31 8.57 40.21
N ALA A 197 30.11 9.17 39.05
CA ALA A 197 28.78 9.56 38.58
C ALA A 197 28.28 8.52 37.58
N ILE A 198 27.00 8.17 37.69
CA ILE A 198 26.26 7.27 36.79
C ILE A 198 24.87 7.84 36.51
N THR A 199 24.27 7.45 35.39
CA THR A 199 22.83 7.65 35.16
C THR A 199 22.11 6.34 35.44
N ALA A 200 21.01 6.42 36.20
CA ALA A 200 20.23 5.26 36.64
C ALA A 200 18.81 5.66 37.06
N GLY A 201 17.85 4.73 36.94
CA GLY A 201 16.50 4.84 37.52
C GLY A 201 16.40 3.94 38.76
N VAL A 202 16.62 4.48 39.96
CA VAL A 202 16.87 3.70 41.19
C VAL A 202 15.62 3.45 42.07
N GLY A 203 14.42 3.75 41.54
CA GLY A 203 13.14 3.63 42.26
C GLY A 203 12.36 2.32 42.04
N ASP A 204 11.32 2.12 42.85
CA ASP A 204 10.39 0.98 42.72
C ASP A 204 9.56 1.04 41.43
N ASP A 205 9.15 2.25 41.03
CA ASP A 205 8.35 2.51 39.82
C ASP A 205 9.20 3.08 38.66
N ALA A 206 10.52 2.92 38.70
CA ALA A 206 11.42 3.50 37.67
C ALA A 206 11.12 2.98 36.25
N ASP A 207 10.60 1.76 36.12
CA ASP A 207 10.14 1.18 34.86
C ASP A 207 8.78 1.72 34.38
N LEU A 208 8.04 2.42 35.25
CA LEU A 208 6.79 3.11 34.93
C LEU A 208 7.01 4.60 34.61
N THR A 209 7.95 5.25 35.28
CA THR A 209 8.29 6.66 35.02
C THR A 209 9.19 6.82 33.80
N GLY A 210 10.02 5.80 33.50
CA GLY A 210 10.99 5.87 32.40
C GLY A 210 12.08 6.92 32.60
N SER A 211 12.21 7.47 33.82
CA SER A 211 13.14 8.54 34.13
C SER A 211 14.47 7.99 34.66
N THR A 212 15.56 8.32 33.98
CA THR A 212 16.92 8.17 34.48
C THR A 212 17.36 9.46 35.15
N GLN A 213 18.08 9.34 36.26
CA GLN A 213 18.61 10.47 37.03
C GLN A 213 20.10 10.28 37.28
N VAL A 214 20.78 11.37 37.62
CA VAL A 214 22.18 11.32 38.00
C VAL A 214 22.32 10.84 39.43
N CYS A 215 23.18 9.86 39.58
CA CYS A 215 23.48 9.18 40.83
C CYS A 215 24.98 9.23 41.07
N VAL A 216 25.39 9.43 42.32
CA VAL A 216 26.78 9.40 42.75
C VAL A 216 27.01 8.18 43.64
N VAL A 217 28.12 7.49 43.40
CA VAL A 217 28.51 6.26 44.12
C VAL A 217 29.90 6.45 44.69
N ASP A 218 30.09 6.09 45.96
CA ASP A 218 31.42 6.04 46.56
C ASP A 218 32.28 4.96 45.91
N ALA A 219 33.51 5.31 45.53
CA ALA A 219 34.43 4.40 44.85
C ALA A 219 35.26 3.54 45.81
N ALA A 220 34.91 3.45 47.10
CA ALA A 220 35.67 2.69 48.08
C ALA A 220 35.50 1.17 47.87
N ALA A 221 36.55 0.50 47.38
CA ALA A 221 36.54 -0.94 47.06
C ALA A 221 36.22 -1.86 48.27
N SER A 222 36.37 -1.36 49.49
CA SER A 222 36.17 -2.12 50.74
C SER A 222 34.90 -1.75 51.51
N GLY A 223 34.03 -0.91 50.94
CA GLY A 223 32.75 -0.53 51.55
C GLY A 223 31.66 -1.59 51.32
N PRO A 224 30.59 -1.64 52.14
CA PRO A 224 29.40 -2.39 51.77
C PRO A 224 28.84 -1.86 50.44
N ILE A 225 28.27 -2.75 49.61
CA ILE A 225 27.57 -2.34 48.38
C ILE A 225 26.48 -1.34 48.78
N GLY A 226 26.64 -0.09 48.38
CA GLY A 226 25.75 1.01 48.74
C GLY A 226 24.64 1.21 47.70
N THR A 227 23.53 1.80 48.14
CA THR A 227 22.58 2.41 47.22
C THR A 227 23.21 3.71 46.69
N PRO A 228 23.23 3.97 45.38
CA PRO A 228 23.66 5.26 44.84
C PRO A 228 22.90 6.44 45.45
N ASP A 229 23.59 7.55 45.68
CA ASP A 229 22.97 8.81 46.08
C ASP A 229 22.46 9.55 44.84
N GLN A 230 21.14 9.63 44.68
CA GLN A 230 20.54 10.43 43.61
C GLN A 230 20.77 11.92 43.88
N VAL A 231 21.42 12.61 42.94
CA VAL A 231 21.77 14.04 43.06
C VAL A 231 20.90 14.93 42.19
N THR A 232 20.04 14.36 41.35
CA THR A 232 19.09 15.11 40.50
C THR A 232 17.67 14.59 40.63
N ASP A 233 16.70 15.47 40.39
CA ASP A 233 15.29 15.13 40.23
C ASP A 233 14.73 15.96 39.07
N LEU A 234 15.24 15.68 37.87
CA LEU A 234 14.86 16.37 36.64
C LEU A 234 13.52 15.83 36.13
N ALA A 235 12.71 16.71 35.55
CA ALA A 235 11.41 16.34 34.99
C ALA A 235 11.51 15.43 33.75
N GLY A 236 12.65 15.44 33.03
CA GLY A 236 12.94 14.57 31.90
C GLY A 236 14.04 13.56 32.19
N ALA A 237 14.37 12.74 31.20
CA ALA A 237 15.41 11.73 31.28
C ALA A 237 16.83 12.32 31.13
N VAL A 238 17.81 11.54 31.59
CA VAL A 238 19.24 11.87 31.56
C VAL A 238 20.04 10.75 30.90
N ASP A 239 20.83 11.11 29.90
CA ASP A 239 21.62 10.15 29.12
C ASP A 239 23.07 10.05 29.59
N PHE A 240 23.66 11.19 29.99
CA PHE A 240 25.07 11.25 30.37
C PHE A 240 25.31 12.17 31.56
N ALA A 241 26.30 11.82 32.39
CA ALA A 241 26.83 12.68 33.45
C ALA A 241 28.37 12.58 33.53
N GLY A 242 29.04 13.73 33.51
CA GLY A 242 30.49 13.90 33.68
C GLY A 242 30.81 14.94 34.74
N TRP A 243 32.04 14.95 35.24
CA TRP A 243 32.49 15.87 36.29
C TRP A 243 33.13 17.13 35.73
N SER A 244 32.94 18.28 36.38
CA SER A 244 33.79 19.44 36.16
C SER A 244 35.23 19.17 36.64
N PRO A 245 36.26 19.82 36.05
CA PRO A 245 37.67 19.55 36.42
C PRO A 245 38.00 19.80 37.89
N ASP A 246 37.27 20.70 38.54
CA ASP A 246 37.40 21.03 39.96
C ASP A 246 36.56 20.14 40.90
N GLY A 247 35.70 19.29 40.34
CA GLY A 247 34.81 18.38 41.08
C GLY A 247 33.65 19.04 41.82
N SER A 248 33.39 20.34 41.58
CA SER A 248 32.33 21.09 42.26
C SER A 248 30.95 20.92 41.61
N SER A 249 30.90 20.49 40.35
CA SER A 249 29.67 20.33 39.58
C SER A 249 29.72 19.14 38.62
N LEU A 250 28.54 18.78 38.08
CA LEU A 250 28.39 17.79 37.03
C LEU A 250 27.91 18.46 35.74
N VAL A 251 28.45 18.03 34.61
CA VAL A 251 27.96 18.33 33.26
C VAL A 251 27.08 17.16 32.82
N VAL A 252 25.84 17.46 32.46
CA VAL A 252 24.79 16.45 32.26
C VAL A 252 24.12 16.67 30.91
N VAL A 253 23.91 15.60 30.15
CA VAL A 253 23.06 15.64 28.94
C VAL A 253 21.71 15.05 29.30
N GLY A 254 20.66 15.83 29.16
CA GLY A 254 19.29 15.42 29.49
C GLY A 254 18.30 16.57 29.39
N SER A 255 17.08 16.35 29.85
CA SER A 255 16.02 17.37 29.79
C SER A 255 15.53 17.76 31.19
N SER A 256 15.39 19.07 31.42
CA SER A 256 14.69 19.60 32.60
C SER A 256 13.17 19.73 32.39
N ARG A 257 12.65 19.27 31.24
CA ARG A 257 11.25 19.36 30.82
C ARG A 257 10.66 17.95 30.67
N PRO A 258 9.38 17.72 31.04
CA PRO A 258 8.71 16.45 30.81
C PRO A 258 8.32 16.31 29.34
N GLY A 259 8.26 15.09 28.82
CA GLY A 259 7.93 14.87 27.41
C GLY A 259 9.16 14.75 26.51
N PRO A 260 8.95 14.39 25.24
CA PRO A 260 10.00 14.44 24.22
C PRO A 260 10.34 15.90 23.89
N HIS A 261 11.64 16.20 24.00
CA HIS A 261 12.24 17.52 23.80
C HIS A 261 13.66 17.35 23.28
N ASN A 262 14.20 18.40 22.65
CA ASN A 262 15.64 18.51 22.43
C ASN A 262 16.35 18.40 23.79
N MET A 263 17.25 17.42 23.93
CA MET A 263 18.08 17.29 25.13
C MET A 263 19.06 18.46 25.21
N ASP A 264 19.25 18.95 26.43
CA ASP A 264 20.09 20.07 26.77
C ASP A 264 21.41 19.61 27.41
N LEU A 265 22.40 20.50 27.39
CA LEU A 265 23.58 20.39 28.23
C LEU A 265 23.36 21.21 29.51
N LEU A 266 23.42 20.54 30.66
CA LEU A 266 23.12 21.10 31.96
C LEU A 266 24.39 21.11 32.84
N ARG A 267 24.51 22.12 33.71
CA ARG A 267 25.49 22.15 34.80
C ARG A 267 24.76 22.04 36.13
N ILE A 268 25.16 21.07 36.95
CA ILE A 268 24.54 20.78 38.25
C ILE A 268 25.56 20.98 39.36
N ALA A 269 25.39 22.03 40.16
CA ALA A 269 26.26 22.32 41.30
C ALA A 269 25.96 21.35 42.46
N LEU A 270 26.98 20.64 42.95
CA LEU A 270 26.78 19.57 43.94
C LEU A 270 26.51 20.07 45.36
N ASP A 271 26.92 21.29 45.69
CA ASP A 271 26.74 21.90 47.00
C ASP A 271 25.32 22.45 47.23
N THR A 272 24.70 22.93 46.15
CA THR A 272 23.43 23.65 46.16
C THR A 272 22.32 22.93 45.44
N GLY A 273 22.63 21.95 44.59
CA GLY A 273 21.68 21.29 43.68
C GLY A 273 21.19 22.21 42.55
N LYS A 274 21.83 23.37 42.34
CA LYS A 274 21.42 24.33 41.30
C LYS A 274 21.67 23.74 39.92
N VAL A 275 20.65 23.79 39.06
CA VAL A 275 20.69 23.37 37.65
C VAL A 275 20.74 24.61 36.75
N ASP A 276 21.80 24.74 35.97
CA ASP A 276 21.97 25.76 34.92
C ASP A 276 21.88 25.08 33.54
N VAL A 277 21.03 25.60 32.64
CA VAL A 277 20.95 25.14 31.25
C VAL A 277 22.03 25.85 30.43
N LEU A 278 23.05 25.13 29.99
CA LEU A 278 24.19 25.69 29.26
C LEU A 278 23.88 25.93 27.77
N THR A 279 22.91 25.20 27.20
CA THR A 279 22.51 25.29 25.78
C THR A 279 21.23 26.07 25.56
N ALA A 280 20.83 26.94 26.49
CA ALA A 280 19.59 27.71 26.36
C ALA A 280 19.55 28.62 25.11
N ASP A 281 20.70 28.90 24.49
CA ASP A 281 20.84 29.66 23.25
C ASP A 281 20.84 28.80 21.98
N LEU A 282 20.87 27.47 22.12
CA LEU A 282 20.96 26.48 21.06
C LEU A 282 19.77 25.51 21.15
N ASP A 283 18.72 25.79 20.37
CA ASP A 283 17.56 24.90 20.28
C ASP A 283 17.85 23.73 19.32
N ARG A 284 18.71 22.81 19.79
CA ARG A 284 19.12 21.59 19.07
C ARG A 284 19.35 20.44 20.04
N MET A 285 19.09 19.22 19.57
CA MET A 285 19.38 18.00 20.30
C MET A 285 20.89 17.86 20.58
N VAL A 286 21.29 17.87 21.85
CA VAL A 286 22.66 17.51 22.26
C VAL A 286 22.87 16.01 22.08
N MET A 287 23.98 15.63 21.43
CA MET A 287 24.26 14.26 20.99
C MET A 287 25.44 13.67 21.78
N PRO A 288 25.22 12.98 22.92
CA PRO A 288 26.30 12.43 23.73
C PRO A 288 26.99 11.21 23.08
N GLY A 289 26.36 10.63 22.04
CA GLY A 289 26.83 9.43 21.35
C GLY A 289 26.90 8.21 22.27
N GLY A 290 27.62 7.17 21.82
CA GLY A 290 27.91 5.98 22.64
C GLY A 290 26.93 4.81 22.43
N GLU A 291 25.90 4.98 21.61
CA GLU A 291 25.08 3.88 21.10
C GLU A 291 25.38 3.63 19.61
N PRO A 292 25.32 2.37 19.13
CA PRO A 292 25.37 2.08 17.71
C PRO A 292 24.27 2.86 16.96
N ALA A 293 24.59 3.38 15.77
CA ALA A 293 23.71 4.18 14.92
C ALA A 293 23.41 5.63 15.37
N TYR A 294 23.78 6.05 16.59
CA TYR A 294 23.59 7.43 17.05
C TYR A 294 24.92 8.21 17.10
N PRO A 295 25.26 9.01 16.06
CA PRO A 295 26.50 9.76 16.02
C PRO A 295 26.53 10.87 17.08
N GLY A 296 27.69 11.06 17.70
CA GLY A 296 27.95 12.15 18.64
C GLY A 296 29.18 11.85 19.49
N GLY A 297 29.27 12.49 20.65
CA GLY A 297 30.37 12.22 21.56
C GLY A 297 30.23 12.94 22.88
N ARG A 298 30.75 12.29 23.93
CA ARG A 298 30.57 12.74 25.31
C ARG A 298 31.18 14.13 25.51
N PRO A 299 30.46 15.06 26.18
CA PRO A 299 30.99 16.38 26.48
C PRO A 299 32.30 16.32 27.27
N GLY A 300 33.24 17.21 26.96
CA GLY A 300 34.58 17.17 27.54
C GLY A 300 35.27 18.53 27.59
N PHE A 301 36.11 18.75 28.59
CA PHE A 301 36.81 20.01 28.83
C PHE A 301 38.15 20.10 28.08
N THR A 302 38.49 21.32 27.63
CA THR A 302 39.81 21.68 27.08
C THR A 302 40.68 22.43 28.11
N ALA A 303 41.98 22.59 27.81
CA ALA A 303 42.96 23.20 28.73
C ALA A 303 42.63 24.63 29.19
N ASP A 304 41.95 25.38 28.33
CA ASP A 304 41.49 26.74 28.61
C ASP A 304 40.18 26.82 29.39
N GLY A 305 39.62 25.67 29.79
CA GLY A 305 38.41 25.57 30.61
C GLY A 305 37.11 25.55 29.82
N ALA A 306 37.16 25.62 28.50
CA ALA A 306 35.97 25.50 27.66
C ALA A 306 35.45 24.06 27.60
N LEU A 307 34.16 23.95 27.28
CA LEU A 307 33.45 22.68 27.17
C LEU A 307 33.12 22.40 25.70
N LEU A 308 33.61 21.28 25.16
CA LEU A 308 33.25 20.77 23.84
C LEU A 308 32.14 19.75 23.96
N PHE A 309 31.19 19.77 23.03
CA PHE A 309 30.07 18.83 22.97
C PHE A 309 29.55 18.70 21.54
N CYS A 310 28.78 17.66 21.25
CA CYS A 310 28.13 17.50 19.97
C CYS A 310 26.65 17.86 20.05
N ALA A 311 26.11 18.48 19.01
CA ALA A 311 24.68 18.69 18.85
C ALA A 311 24.29 18.49 17.38
N ARG A 312 23.07 18.04 17.12
CA ARG A 312 22.58 17.82 15.77
C ARG A 312 21.99 19.09 15.21
N ASP A 313 22.39 19.49 14.02
CA ASP A 313 21.88 20.66 13.31
C ASP A 313 21.59 20.29 11.86
N ARG A 314 20.31 20.41 11.47
CA ARG A 314 19.77 20.05 10.14
C ARG A 314 20.18 18.66 9.66
N GLY A 315 20.20 17.70 10.59
CA GLY A 315 20.53 16.30 10.34
C GLY A 315 22.02 15.96 10.49
N HIS A 316 22.92 16.94 10.60
CA HIS A 316 24.34 16.68 10.83
C HIS A 316 24.70 16.82 12.30
N THR A 317 25.33 15.80 12.90
CA THR A 317 25.93 15.96 14.24
C THR A 317 27.20 16.78 14.13
N ARG A 318 27.20 17.99 14.69
CA ARG A 318 28.30 18.98 14.64
C ARG A 318 28.94 19.15 16.01
N LEU A 319 30.18 19.64 16.02
CA LEU A 319 30.91 19.99 17.23
C LEU A 319 30.62 21.45 17.63
N PHE A 320 30.33 21.66 18.91
CA PHE A 320 30.10 22.96 19.52
C PHE A 320 31.00 23.16 20.74
N ARG A 321 31.18 24.43 21.11
CA ARG A 321 32.03 24.86 22.21
C ARG A 321 31.34 25.93 23.07
N ILE A 322 31.55 25.87 24.38
CA ILE A 322 31.18 26.92 25.34
C ILE A 322 32.44 27.38 26.09
N ASP A 323 32.81 28.65 25.93
CA ASP A 323 34.03 29.21 26.52
C ASP A 323 33.87 29.64 28.00
N ASP A 324 32.67 30.08 28.40
CA ASP A 324 32.37 30.57 29.76
C ASP A 324 31.07 29.94 30.27
N LEU A 325 31.17 29.01 31.22
CA LEU A 325 30.00 28.31 31.76
C LEU A 325 29.10 29.20 32.65
N ASP A 326 29.57 30.35 33.12
CA ASP A 326 28.75 31.30 33.89
C ASP A 326 27.97 32.26 32.98
N ARG A 327 28.39 32.36 31.72
CA ARG A 327 27.72 33.11 30.64
C ARG A 327 27.71 32.27 29.36
N PRO A 328 27.02 31.12 29.40
CA PRO A 328 27.16 30.14 28.35
C PRO A 328 26.67 30.69 27.02
N ARG A 329 27.45 30.41 25.98
CA ARG A 329 27.12 30.68 24.59
C ARG A 329 27.64 29.53 23.75
N SER A 330 26.76 28.90 22.99
CA SER A 330 27.09 27.80 22.11
C SER A 330 27.71 28.35 20.81
N VAL A 331 28.95 27.94 20.52
CA VAL A 331 29.67 28.34 19.30
C VAL A 331 29.96 27.09 18.48
N ALA A 332 29.45 27.04 17.25
CA ALA A 332 29.77 25.96 16.32
C ALA A 332 31.26 26.00 15.95
N VAL A 333 31.92 24.84 16.01
CA VAL A 333 33.28 24.67 15.52
C VAL A 333 33.22 24.56 13.98
N PRO A 334 34.05 25.30 13.22
CA PRO A 334 34.06 25.20 11.77
C PRO A 334 34.36 23.77 11.29
N MET A 335 33.54 23.26 10.37
CA MET A 335 33.70 21.94 9.76
C MET A 335 33.31 21.99 8.29
N ASP A 336 33.79 21.04 7.50
CA ASP A 336 33.35 20.87 6.11
C ASP A 336 31.83 20.64 6.05
N GLU A 337 31.20 21.17 5.00
CA GLU A 337 29.78 20.99 4.75
C GLU A 337 29.42 19.50 4.64
N GLY A 338 28.26 19.11 5.17
CA GLY A 338 27.85 17.71 5.21
C GLY A 338 28.56 16.78 6.20
N SER A 339 29.50 17.27 7.01
CA SER A 339 30.24 16.43 7.97
C SER A 339 29.41 16.01 9.18
N VAL A 340 29.65 14.79 9.67
CA VAL A 340 29.02 14.22 10.87
C VAL A 340 30.10 13.75 11.84
N VAL A 341 30.04 14.21 13.10
CA VAL A 341 30.89 13.73 14.19
C VAL A 341 30.24 12.52 14.86
N SER A 342 30.95 11.39 14.88
CA SER A 342 30.49 10.12 15.46
C SER A 342 31.31 9.66 16.67
N GLY A 343 32.30 10.45 17.09
CA GLY A 343 33.05 10.24 18.33
C GLY A 343 33.78 11.51 18.75
N LEU A 344 33.93 11.71 20.06
CA LEU A 344 34.67 12.83 20.66
C LEU A 344 35.47 12.35 21.87
N SER A 345 36.72 12.78 21.97
CA SER A 345 37.58 12.54 23.13
C SER A 345 38.44 13.76 23.44
N THR A 346 38.38 14.17 24.70
CA THR A 346 39.19 15.26 25.26
C THR A 346 40.04 14.73 26.41
N ASN A 347 41.21 15.29 26.62
CA ASN A 347 42.10 14.97 27.74
C ASN A 347 42.38 16.17 28.67
N GLY A 348 41.62 17.27 28.54
CA GLY A 348 41.91 18.53 29.23
C GLY A 348 43.11 19.30 28.66
N GLY A 349 43.59 18.93 27.48
CA GLY A 349 44.68 19.58 26.74
C GLY A 349 44.19 20.59 25.70
N ASP A 350 45.10 21.00 24.82
CA ASP A 350 44.85 22.01 23.77
C ASP A 350 44.16 21.45 22.50
N VAL A 351 43.95 20.13 22.46
CA VAL A 351 43.38 19.42 21.30
C VAL A 351 42.35 18.39 21.74
N ALA A 352 41.40 18.09 20.86
CA ALA A 352 40.42 17.01 20.99
C ALA A 352 40.53 16.06 19.79
N ALA A 353 40.29 14.76 20.02
CA ALA A 353 40.17 13.78 18.96
C ALA A 353 38.70 13.56 18.59
N VAL A 354 38.41 13.48 17.30
CA VAL A 354 37.07 13.19 16.78
C VAL A 354 37.12 12.10 15.72
N VAL A 355 35.99 11.42 15.53
CA VAL A 355 35.72 10.67 14.30
C VAL A 355 34.74 11.49 13.47
N VAL A 356 35.11 11.76 12.22
CA VAL A 356 34.33 12.59 11.30
C VAL A 356 34.05 11.85 9.99
N ALA A 357 32.78 11.64 9.69
CA ALA A 357 32.31 11.21 8.37
C ALA A 357 32.01 12.44 7.50
N SER A 358 32.10 12.28 6.18
CA SER A 358 31.86 13.35 5.21
C SER A 358 31.13 12.81 3.97
N ARG A 359 30.89 13.65 2.98
CA ARG A 359 30.33 13.24 1.68
C ARG A 359 31.25 12.31 0.87
N HIS A 360 32.48 12.08 1.34
CA HIS A 360 33.51 11.31 0.63
C HIS A 360 34.23 10.27 1.51
N SER A 361 33.90 10.19 2.80
CA SER A 361 34.45 9.19 3.72
C SER A 361 33.37 8.71 4.70
N LEU A 362 33.39 7.40 5.00
CA LEU A 362 32.53 6.74 5.98
C LEU A 362 32.95 7.04 7.43
N GLY A 363 34.09 7.72 7.62
CA GLY A 363 34.60 8.12 8.93
C GLY A 363 36.13 8.10 8.97
N GLU A 364 36.74 9.18 9.46
CA GLU A 364 38.18 9.25 9.72
C GLU A 364 38.46 9.83 11.10
N VAL A 365 39.59 9.41 11.70
CA VAL A 365 40.09 10.02 12.93
C VAL A 365 40.72 11.36 12.59
N ALA A 366 40.30 12.41 13.28
CA ALA A 366 40.81 13.77 13.13
C ALA A 366 41.13 14.40 14.50
N ILE A 367 41.90 15.47 14.48
CA ILE A 367 42.18 16.33 15.64
C ILE A 367 41.56 17.70 15.41
N VAL A 368 40.93 18.23 16.44
CA VAL A 368 40.44 19.60 16.54
C VAL A 368 41.34 20.35 17.52
N ASP A 369 41.88 21.50 17.14
CA ASP A 369 42.68 22.33 18.04
C ASP A 369 41.87 23.45 18.73
N ALA A 370 42.51 24.22 19.61
CA ALA A 370 41.88 25.31 20.35
C ALA A 370 41.31 26.45 19.46
N THR A 371 41.74 26.56 18.20
CA THR A 371 41.19 27.52 17.24
C THR A 371 39.95 26.99 16.52
N GLY A 372 39.68 25.68 16.66
CA GLY A 372 38.63 24.97 15.95
C GLY A 372 39.08 24.39 14.61
N ASP A 373 40.37 24.46 14.27
CA ASP A 373 40.89 23.89 13.03
C ASP A 373 40.92 22.36 13.10
N ILE A 374 40.37 21.70 12.08
CA ILE A 374 40.28 20.24 12.00
C ILE A 374 41.36 19.69 11.07
N ARG A 375 42.12 18.71 11.55
CA ARG A 375 43.11 17.96 10.76
C ARG A 375 42.84 16.47 10.80
N VAL A 376 42.42 15.93 9.66
CA VAL A 376 42.23 14.49 9.45
C VAL A 376 43.58 13.75 9.50
N LEU A 377 43.64 12.63 10.22
CA LEU A 377 44.84 11.84 10.46
C LEU A 377 44.83 10.48 9.74
N THR A 378 43.66 9.99 9.31
CA THR A 378 43.50 8.67 8.69
C THR A 378 42.84 8.75 7.32
N ASP A 379 42.91 7.65 6.56
CA ASP A 379 42.32 7.49 5.22
C ASP A 379 41.72 6.08 5.05
N HIS A 380 41.10 5.55 6.11
CA HIS A 380 40.59 4.17 6.16
C HIS A 380 39.59 3.88 5.05
N SER A 381 38.67 4.82 4.78
CA SER A 381 37.67 4.63 3.71
C SER A 381 38.32 4.47 2.34
N ALA A 382 39.32 5.30 2.03
CA ALA A 382 40.01 5.26 0.73
C ALA A 382 40.89 4.01 0.56
N VAL A 383 41.47 3.51 1.66
CA VAL A 383 42.28 2.29 1.67
C VAL A 383 41.42 1.04 1.55
N ALA A 384 40.29 1.01 2.24
CA ALA A 384 39.31 -0.07 2.23
C ALA A 384 38.64 -0.23 0.86
N LEU A 385 38.28 0.90 0.23
CA LEU A 385 37.51 0.93 -1.02
C LEU A 385 38.27 1.61 -2.16
N PRO A 386 39.41 1.05 -2.62
CA PRO A 386 40.29 1.70 -3.58
C PRO A 386 39.62 1.86 -4.95
N GLY A 387 39.46 3.11 -5.39
CA GLY A 387 38.89 3.45 -6.69
C GLY A 387 37.37 3.35 -6.77
N VAL A 388 36.67 3.19 -5.65
CA VAL A 388 35.21 3.35 -5.58
C VAL A 388 34.84 4.82 -5.74
N THR A 389 33.83 5.09 -6.55
CA THR A 389 33.29 6.44 -6.79
C THR A 389 31.91 6.55 -6.15
N TRP A 390 31.72 7.61 -5.39
CA TRP A 390 30.47 7.92 -4.69
C TRP A 390 29.72 9.03 -5.43
N ILE A 391 28.40 8.97 -5.42
CA ILE A 391 27.53 10.04 -5.89
C ILE A 391 27.37 11.02 -4.74
N GLU A 392 27.72 12.27 -5.00
CA GLU A 392 27.62 13.34 -4.00
C GLU A 392 26.14 13.64 -3.69
N PRO A 393 25.72 13.56 -2.43
CA PRO A 393 24.36 13.90 -2.03
C PRO A 393 24.09 15.42 -2.11
N GLU A 394 22.91 15.79 -2.60
CA GLU A 394 22.44 17.18 -2.71
C GLU A 394 21.48 17.50 -1.55
N GLU A 395 21.87 18.39 -0.64
CA GLU A 395 20.97 18.89 0.40
C GLU A 395 19.89 19.79 -0.22
N ARG A 396 18.65 19.62 0.24
CA ARG A 396 17.50 20.31 -0.32
C ARG A 396 16.47 20.63 0.76
N THR A 397 15.75 21.73 0.58
CA THR A 397 14.60 22.10 1.41
C THR A 397 13.35 22.08 0.54
N PHE A 398 12.31 21.44 1.05
CA PHE A 398 10.98 21.36 0.46
C PHE A 398 10.01 22.15 1.31
N VAL A 399 8.96 22.68 0.68
CA VAL A 399 7.88 23.37 1.40
C VAL A 399 6.60 22.57 1.20
N THR A 400 6.00 22.12 2.29
CA THR A 400 4.71 21.41 2.24
C THR A 400 3.55 22.38 2.03
N HIS A 401 2.39 21.85 1.67
CA HIS A 401 1.18 22.64 1.41
C HIS A 401 0.66 23.38 2.65
N ASP A 402 1.01 22.94 3.86
CA ASP A 402 0.72 23.65 5.11
C ASP A 402 1.80 24.68 5.50
N GLY A 403 2.83 24.86 4.66
CA GLY A 403 3.88 25.86 4.82
C GLY A 403 5.08 25.40 5.65
N THR A 404 5.13 24.13 6.06
CA THR A 404 6.26 23.56 6.80
C THR A 404 7.47 23.41 5.88
N GLU A 405 8.64 23.89 6.32
CA GLU A 405 9.91 23.63 5.65
C GLU A 405 10.48 22.29 6.09
N VAL A 406 10.70 21.39 5.14
CA VAL A 406 11.18 20.03 5.37
C VAL A 406 12.55 19.89 4.72
N GLY A 407 13.57 19.60 5.53
CA GLY A 407 14.91 19.31 5.05
C GLY A 407 15.01 17.90 4.46
N GLY A 408 15.84 17.73 3.44
CA GLY A 408 16.10 16.42 2.85
C GLY A 408 17.41 16.37 2.06
N VAL A 409 17.76 15.16 1.63
CA VAL A 409 18.93 14.85 0.83
C VAL A 409 18.48 14.10 -0.42
N LEU A 410 18.91 14.58 -1.58
CA LEU A 410 18.64 13.98 -2.87
C LEU A 410 19.94 13.38 -3.43
N ILE A 411 19.96 12.07 -3.66
CA ILE A 411 21.10 11.36 -4.26
C ILE A 411 20.71 10.99 -5.69
N ARG A 412 21.45 11.52 -6.67
CA ARG A 412 21.20 11.30 -8.10
C ARG A 412 22.45 11.45 -8.95
N ALA A 413 22.55 10.68 -10.03
CA ALA A 413 23.56 10.91 -11.05
C ALA A 413 23.31 12.25 -11.78
N GLN A 414 24.35 13.08 -11.93
CA GLN A 414 24.22 14.46 -12.44
C GLN A 414 23.92 14.54 -13.95
N ASP A 415 24.15 13.46 -14.69
CA ASP A 415 23.97 13.37 -16.15
C ASP A 415 22.60 12.78 -16.56
N ALA A 416 21.74 12.44 -15.60
CA ALA A 416 20.41 11.92 -15.88
C ALA A 416 19.51 12.98 -16.53
N VAL A 417 18.96 12.68 -17.71
CA VAL A 417 18.01 13.55 -18.43
C VAL A 417 16.58 12.98 -18.35
N GLY A 418 15.61 13.83 -17.99
CA GLY A 418 14.18 13.51 -17.94
C GLY A 418 13.73 12.76 -16.67
N PRO A 419 12.43 12.46 -16.54
CA PRO A 419 11.86 11.83 -15.35
C PRO A 419 12.45 10.44 -15.05
N ARG A 420 12.87 10.24 -13.81
CA ARG A 420 13.54 9.03 -13.31
C ARG A 420 12.69 8.31 -12.25
N PRO A 421 12.86 6.99 -12.07
CA PRO A 421 12.23 6.31 -10.95
C PRO A 421 12.78 6.86 -9.63
N LEU A 422 11.93 6.95 -8.61
CA LEU A 422 12.23 7.59 -7.33
C LEU A 422 12.07 6.57 -6.20
N LEU A 423 13.04 6.49 -5.30
CA LEU A 423 12.91 5.84 -4.00
C LEU A 423 12.83 6.92 -2.92
N LEU A 424 11.73 6.94 -2.18
CA LEU A 424 11.64 7.63 -0.88
C LEU A 424 12.13 6.68 0.21
N ASP A 425 13.07 7.12 1.05
CA ASP A 425 13.52 6.39 2.22
C ASP A 425 13.24 7.17 3.52
N VAL A 426 12.49 6.54 4.42
CA VAL A 426 12.05 7.12 5.69
C VAL A 426 12.89 6.56 6.83
N HIS A 427 13.57 7.44 7.58
CA HIS A 427 14.38 7.04 8.74
C HIS A 427 13.53 6.53 9.91
N GLY A 428 14.18 5.81 10.83
CA GLY A 428 13.59 5.40 12.12
C GLY A 428 13.51 6.53 13.14
N GLY A 429 12.98 6.29 14.33
CA GLY A 429 12.83 7.32 15.37
C GLY A 429 11.43 7.36 15.99
N PRO A 430 10.61 8.42 15.77
CA PRO A 430 10.73 9.44 14.73
C PRO A 430 11.78 10.53 15.00
N HIS A 431 12.29 10.62 16.22
CA HIS A 431 13.32 11.59 16.63
C HIS A 431 14.73 11.18 16.18
N ASP A 432 14.96 11.15 14.87
CA ASP A 432 16.26 10.95 14.24
C ASP A 432 16.33 11.83 12.97
N SER A 433 17.43 11.80 12.23
CA SER A 433 17.58 12.57 11.00
C SER A 433 18.54 11.93 10.01
N TRP A 434 18.20 12.00 8.72
CA TRP A 434 19.14 11.84 7.63
C TRP A 434 20.14 12.99 7.57
N SER A 435 21.34 12.68 7.10
CA SER A 435 22.40 13.64 6.80
C SER A 435 22.93 13.40 5.39
N SER A 436 23.73 14.33 4.87
CA SER A 436 24.42 14.15 3.59
C SER A 436 25.74 13.36 3.70
N ALA A 437 26.17 12.95 4.90
CA ALA A 437 27.40 12.18 5.06
C ALA A 437 27.25 10.78 4.43
N LEU A 438 28.35 10.19 3.95
CA LEU A 438 28.32 8.82 3.51
C LEU A 438 28.02 7.88 4.67
N ASP A 439 27.18 6.89 4.36
CA ASP A 439 26.73 5.86 5.28
C ASP A 439 27.05 4.48 4.69
N GLY A 440 27.51 3.57 5.55
CA GLY A 440 27.85 2.19 5.20
C GLY A 440 26.71 1.19 5.39
N VAL A 441 25.59 1.61 5.98
CA VAL A 441 24.43 0.77 6.31
C VAL A 441 23.50 0.64 5.11
N HIS A 442 23.20 1.74 4.41
CA HIS A 442 22.21 1.81 3.33
C HIS A 442 22.87 1.96 1.95
N LEU A 443 23.84 1.09 1.62
CA LEU A 443 24.55 1.12 0.33
C LEU A 443 23.62 1.07 -0.90
N TYR A 444 22.40 0.52 -0.76
CA TYR A 444 21.39 0.55 -1.83
C TYR A 444 21.05 1.98 -2.30
N HIS A 445 21.22 3.02 -1.47
CA HIS A 445 21.05 4.42 -1.89
C HIS A 445 21.99 4.77 -3.05
N GLN A 446 23.27 4.52 -2.85
CA GLN A 446 24.32 4.85 -3.81
C GLN A 446 24.28 3.93 -5.04
N VAL A 447 23.95 2.65 -4.85
CA VAL A 447 23.79 1.70 -5.95
C VAL A 447 22.60 2.08 -6.84
N LEU A 448 21.41 2.29 -6.27
CA LEU A 448 20.23 2.70 -7.04
C LEU A 448 20.46 4.03 -7.77
N ALA A 449 21.09 5.00 -7.10
CA ALA A 449 21.44 6.28 -7.73
C ALA A 449 22.42 6.11 -8.90
N SER A 450 23.37 5.16 -8.82
CA SER A 450 24.28 4.83 -9.92
C SER A 450 23.59 4.15 -11.11
N GLU A 451 22.48 3.46 -10.85
CA GLU A 451 21.58 2.90 -11.86
C GLU A 451 20.54 3.93 -12.34
N GLY A 452 20.63 5.15 -11.81
CA GLY A 452 19.88 6.33 -12.19
C GLY A 452 18.44 6.36 -11.68
N TRP A 453 18.23 5.81 -10.49
CA TRP A 453 17.14 6.22 -9.61
C TRP A 453 17.45 7.57 -8.98
N LEU A 454 16.40 8.28 -8.59
CA LEU A 454 16.49 9.30 -7.56
C LEU A 454 16.30 8.62 -6.21
N VAL A 455 17.13 8.96 -5.23
CA VAL A 455 16.92 8.55 -3.84
C VAL A 455 16.68 9.81 -3.02
N LEU A 456 15.50 9.90 -2.43
CA LEU A 456 15.07 11.02 -1.61
C LEU A 456 15.01 10.58 -0.16
N LEU A 457 15.82 11.24 0.66
CA LEU A 457 15.85 11.11 2.11
C LEU A 457 15.24 12.38 2.68
N VAL A 458 14.20 12.29 3.51
CA VAL A 458 13.55 13.48 4.12
C VAL A 458 13.55 13.39 5.64
N ASN A 459 13.68 14.54 6.28
CA ASN A 459 13.58 14.71 7.73
C ASN A 459 12.22 15.36 8.04
N PRO A 460 11.13 14.58 8.15
CA PRO A 460 9.79 15.08 8.42
C PRO A 460 9.68 15.74 9.80
N ARG A 461 8.60 16.47 10.05
CA ARG A 461 8.29 16.92 11.42
C ARG A 461 8.25 15.70 12.34
N GLY A 462 8.84 15.82 13.53
CA GLY A 462 9.21 14.68 14.34
C GLY A 462 10.72 14.43 14.37
N SER A 463 11.44 14.71 13.28
CA SER A 463 12.90 14.59 13.25
C SER A 463 13.58 15.54 14.24
N ASP A 464 14.75 15.12 14.73
CA ASP A 464 15.62 16.00 15.51
C ASP A 464 16.45 16.92 14.59
N GLY A 465 17.44 17.62 15.14
CA GLY A 465 18.28 18.53 14.36
C GLY A 465 17.62 19.85 13.92
N SER A 466 16.34 20.03 14.25
CA SER A 466 15.58 21.27 14.12
C SER A 466 15.22 21.82 15.51
N ASP A 467 14.37 22.84 15.57
CA ASP A 467 13.85 23.36 16.83
C ASP A 467 12.90 22.36 17.54
N ASP A 468 12.64 22.63 18.82
CA ASP A 468 11.83 21.76 19.69
C ASP A 468 10.39 21.62 19.17
N ASP A 469 9.84 22.67 18.53
CA ASP A 469 8.50 22.67 17.96
C ASP A 469 8.41 21.69 16.77
N PHE A 470 9.42 21.67 15.90
CA PHE A 470 9.50 20.72 14.78
C PHE A 470 9.64 19.27 15.27
N LEU A 471 10.50 19.02 16.26
CA LEU A 471 10.67 17.69 16.88
C LEU A 471 9.35 17.18 17.46
N ARG A 472 8.54 18.06 18.05
CA ARG A 472 7.26 17.71 18.68
C ARG A 472 6.08 17.73 17.70
N GLY A 473 6.31 18.07 16.42
CA GLY A 473 5.26 18.30 15.43
C GLY A 473 4.39 17.09 15.12
N ALA A 474 4.88 15.87 15.38
CA ALA A 474 4.17 14.61 15.11
C ALA A 474 3.49 13.99 16.34
N LEU A 475 3.67 14.54 17.54
CA LEU A 475 3.15 13.93 18.78
C LEU A 475 1.64 13.70 18.73
N GLY A 476 1.25 12.48 19.10
CA GLY A 476 -0.13 11.99 19.11
C GLY A 476 -0.74 11.78 17.73
N ARG A 477 0.01 12.06 16.65
CA ARG A 477 -0.50 12.16 15.28
C ARG A 477 0.44 11.56 14.23
N TRP A 478 1.26 10.58 14.61
CA TRP A 478 2.10 9.81 13.69
C TRP A 478 1.33 9.36 12.45
N GLY A 479 1.93 9.53 11.28
CA GLY A 479 1.35 9.24 9.97
C GLY A 479 0.42 10.35 9.46
N TYR A 480 -0.21 11.15 10.34
CA TYR A 480 -1.16 12.18 9.94
C TYR A 480 -0.58 13.60 9.91
N ALA A 481 0.28 13.92 10.88
CA ALA A 481 0.89 15.24 10.95
C ALA A 481 2.06 15.36 9.96
N ASP A 482 2.79 14.27 9.78
CA ASP A 482 4.01 14.09 8.99
C ASP A 482 3.73 13.57 7.56
N GLU A 483 2.50 13.19 7.21
CA GLU A 483 2.12 12.67 5.87
C GLU A 483 2.60 13.59 4.74
N ALA A 484 2.32 14.89 4.88
CA ALA A 484 2.66 15.91 3.90
C ALA A 484 4.17 16.04 3.69
N ASP A 485 4.95 15.81 4.74
CA ASP A 485 6.40 15.96 4.74
C ASP A 485 7.09 14.85 3.93
N PHE A 486 6.38 13.76 3.65
CA PHE A 486 6.79 12.73 2.69
C PHE A 486 6.22 12.97 1.30
N LEU A 487 4.93 13.31 1.23
CA LEU A 487 4.19 13.29 -0.02
C LEU A 487 4.44 14.52 -0.90
N ASP A 488 4.59 15.71 -0.31
CA ASP A 488 4.77 16.96 -1.05
C ASP A 488 6.17 17.10 -1.67
N PRO A 489 7.27 16.64 -1.02
CA PRO A 489 8.57 16.57 -1.68
C PRO A 489 8.56 15.72 -2.96
N ILE A 490 7.82 14.60 -2.97
CA ILE A 490 7.64 13.77 -4.17
C ILE A 490 6.94 14.60 -5.27
N ASP A 491 5.86 15.28 -4.93
CA ASP A 491 5.07 16.06 -5.89
C ASP A 491 5.89 17.21 -6.49
N GLN A 492 6.76 17.84 -5.70
CA GLN A 492 7.70 18.87 -6.18
C GLN A 492 8.71 18.30 -7.19
N LEU A 493 9.32 17.14 -6.89
CA LEU A 493 10.25 16.49 -7.82
C LEU A 493 9.56 16.03 -9.12
N VAL A 494 8.29 15.61 -9.05
CA VAL A 494 7.47 15.28 -10.22
C VAL A 494 7.18 16.54 -11.04
N ALA A 495 6.77 17.64 -10.39
CA ALA A 495 6.46 18.91 -11.06
C ALA A 495 7.68 19.51 -11.77
N GLU A 496 8.89 19.29 -11.24
CA GLU A 496 10.16 19.69 -11.85
C GLU A 496 10.58 18.79 -13.02
N GLY A 497 9.87 17.69 -13.26
CA GLY A 497 10.21 16.70 -14.29
C GLY A 497 11.43 15.85 -13.92
N LEU A 498 11.82 15.81 -12.64
CA LEU A 498 12.91 14.96 -12.15
C LEU A 498 12.41 13.55 -11.85
N ALA A 499 11.27 13.42 -11.17
CA ALA A 499 10.69 12.12 -10.79
C ALA A 499 9.56 11.71 -11.73
N ASP A 500 9.50 10.41 -12.04
CA ASP A 500 8.41 9.79 -12.77
C ASP A 500 7.29 9.38 -11.79
N PRO A 501 6.08 9.97 -11.87
CA PRO A 501 5.01 9.70 -10.92
C PRO A 501 4.49 8.25 -10.98
N ALA A 502 4.77 7.51 -12.05
CA ALA A 502 4.38 6.11 -12.18
C ALA A 502 5.43 5.13 -11.61
N ARG A 503 6.61 5.63 -11.21
CA ARG A 503 7.75 4.81 -10.74
C ARG A 503 8.31 5.33 -9.43
N VAL A 504 7.43 5.57 -8.46
CA VAL A 504 7.81 5.93 -7.09
C VAL A 504 7.77 4.69 -6.21
N ALA A 505 8.83 4.42 -5.48
CA ALA A 505 8.92 3.39 -4.45
C ALA A 505 9.13 4.03 -3.08
N VAL A 506 8.78 3.31 -2.02
CA VAL A 506 9.00 3.76 -0.64
C VAL A 506 9.62 2.63 0.20
N THR A 507 10.58 2.98 1.03
CA THR A 507 11.16 2.09 2.03
C THR A 507 11.32 2.83 3.35
N GLY A 508 11.43 2.09 4.44
CA GLY A 508 11.74 2.67 5.75
C GLY A 508 11.92 1.59 6.81
N TYR A 509 12.66 1.94 7.86
CA TYR A 509 12.98 1.05 8.97
C TYR A 509 12.45 1.58 10.31
N SER A 510 11.95 0.72 11.21
CA SER A 510 11.41 1.14 12.52
C SER A 510 10.18 2.05 12.38
N TYR A 511 10.18 3.27 12.93
CA TYR A 511 9.17 4.29 12.62
C TYR A 511 9.03 4.53 11.10
N GLY A 512 10.12 4.48 10.32
CA GLY A 512 10.02 4.54 8.86
C GLY A 512 9.22 3.38 8.27
N GLY A 513 9.31 2.18 8.88
CA GLY A 513 8.45 1.05 8.54
C GLY A 513 6.99 1.29 8.91
N PHE A 514 6.70 1.97 10.03
CA PHE A 514 5.35 2.47 10.35
C PHE A 514 4.84 3.44 9.29
N ALA A 515 5.66 4.42 8.90
CA ALA A 515 5.31 5.39 7.87
C ALA A 515 5.01 4.70 6.53
N VAL A 516 5.80 3.70 6.12
CA VAL A 516 5.53 2.91 4.91
C VAL A 516 4.17 2.19 4.99
N CYS A 517 3.89 1.52 6.12
CA CYS A 517 2.57 0.88 6.33
C CYS A 517 1.44 1.91 6.25
N HIS A 518 1.61 3.07 6.89
CA HIS A 518 0.62 4.15 6.90
C HIS A 518 0.37 4.71 5.50
N LEU A 519 1.45 5.10 4.80
CA LEU A 519 1.40 5.68 3.47
C LEU A 519 0.77 4.71 2.46
N THR A 520 1.16 3.43 2.46
CA THR A 520 0.61 2.43 1.53
C THR A 520 -0.85 2.06 1.80
N ALA A 521 -1.35 2.27 3.02
CA ALA A 521 -2.76 2.07 3.36
C ALA A 521 -3.66 3.25 2.98
N ARG A 522 -3.07 4.41 2.67
CA ARG A 522 -3.80 5.66 2.44
C ARG A 522 -3.62 6.22 1.05
N THR A 523 -2.49 5.90 0.43
CA THR A 523 -2.16 6.32 -0.91
C THR A 523 -1.57 5.18 -1.72
N ASP A 524 -1.39 5.52 -2.96
CA ASP A 524 -1.63 4.70 -4.12
C ASP A 524 -0.59 5.13 -5.21
N ARG A 525 0.29 6.05 -4.85
CA ARG A 525 1.37 6.55 -5.69
C ARG A 525 2.55 5.59 -5.77
N PHE A 526 2.68 4.66 -4.83
CA PHE A 526 3.84 3.78 -4.74
C PHE A 526 3.67 2.54 -5.63
N ALA A 527 4.63 2.33 -6.52
CA ALA A 527 4.78 1.13 -7.35
C ALA A 527 5.37 -0.06 -6.58
N ALA A 528 6.17 0.23 -5.54
CA ALA A 528 6.80 -0.77 -4.67
C ALA A 528 6.92 -0.21 -3.24
N ALA A 529 6.81 -1.09 -2.23
CA ALA A 529 7.04 -0.75 -0.84
C ALA A 529 7.95 -1.77 -0.16
N VAL A 530 8.80 -1.31 0.76
CA VAL A 530 9.58 -2.17 1.66
C VAL A 530 9.39 -1.70 3.10
N VAL A 531 8.95 -2.60 3.98
CA VAL A 531 8.74 -2.36 5.40
C VAL A 531 9.85 -3.09 6.16
N GLY A 532 10.78 -2.34 6.76
CA GLY A 532 11.84 -2.89 7.60
C GLY A 532 11.57 -2.67 9.09
N GLY A 533 11.68 -3.71 9.93
CA GLY A 533 11.57 -3.57 11.40
C GLY A 533 10.33 -2.78 11.85
N GLY A 534 9.22 -2.86 11.10
CA GLY A 534 8.15 -1.86 11.13
C GLY A 534 7.09 -2.07 12.21
N ILE A 535 6.22 -1.07 12.38
CA ILE A 535 5.06 -1.11 13.30
C ILE A 535 3.78 -0.97 12.46
N CYS A 536 2.83 -1.89 12.61
CA CYS A 536 1.53 -1.80 11.93
C CYS A 536 0.36 -1.68 12.90
N ASP A 537 0.52 -2.12 14.16
CA ASP A 537 -0.48 -2.08 15.21
C ASP A 537 0.09 -1.49 16.51
N LEU A 538 -0.23 -0.22 16.76
CA LEU A 538 0.25 0.52 17.93
C LEU A 538 -0.24 -0.12 19.24
N ARG A 539 -1.39 -0.82 19.22
CA ARG A 539 -1.97 -1.46 20.41
C ARG A 539 -1.13 -2.64 20.87
N SER A 540 -0.81 -3.57 19.97
CA SER A 540 0.07 -4.68 20.30
C SER A 540 1.50 -4.22 20.54
N PHE A 541 2.00 -3.24 19.78
CA PHE A 541 3.32 -2.64 19.99
C PHE A 541 3.50 -2.11 21.42
N ALA A 542 2.57 -1.28 21.90
CA ALA A 542 2.63 -0.68 23.24
C ALA A 542 2.66 -1.71 24.38
N GLY A 543 2.15 -2.93 24.14
CA GLY A 543 2.13 -4.01 25.14
C GLY A 543 3.25 -5.05 24.99
N THR A 544 3.97 -5.05 23.86
CA THR A 544 4.94 -6.12 23.55
C THR A 544 6.36 -5.61 23.33
N SER A 545 6.55 -4.37 22.87
CA SER A 545 7.86 -3.76 22.70
C SER A 545 8.59 -3.58 24.03
N ASP A 546 9.92 -3.73 24.04
CA ASP A 546 10.78 -3.40 25.19
C ASP A 546 10.66 -1.93 25.63
N MET A 547 10.31 -1.03 24.69
CA MET A 547 10.07 0.40 24.93
C MET A 547 8.61 0.81 24.71
N GLY A 548 7.67 -0.15 24.62
CA GLY A 548 6.28 0.13 24.25
C GLY A 548 5.57 1.11 25.19
N HIS A 549 5.88 1.09 26.48
CA HIS A 549 5.34 2.06 27.46
C HIS A 549 5.89 3.47 27.28
N TYR A 550 7.19 3.59 26.96
CA TYR A 550 7.83 4.88 26.70
C TYR A 550 7.12 5.55 25.51
N TYR A 551 7.03 4.86 24.38
CA TYR A 551 6.33 5.39 23.21
C TYR A 551 4.86 5.69 23.50
N ALA A 552 4.15 4.79 24.20
CA ALA A 552 2.76 5.05 24.54
C ALA A 552 2.59 6.33 25.36
N THR A 553 3.51 6.62 26.29
CA THR A 553 3.43 7.77 27.19
C THR A 553 3.91 9.06 26.54
N GLU A 554 5.11 9.03 25.97
CA GLU A 554 5.81 10.21 25.44
C GLU A 554 5.26 10.64 24.08
N GLU A 555 4.92 9.70 23.20
CA GLU A 555 4.42 10.02 21.85
C GLU A 555 2.92 10.20 21.80
N PHE A 556 2.15 9.44 22.60
CA PHE A 556 0.69 9.37 22.48
C PHE A 556 -0.08 9.84 23.72
N GLY A 557 0.61 10.25 24.80
CA GLY A 557 -0.02 10.71 26.03
C GLY A 557 -0.58 9.60 26.93
N GLY A 558 -0.18 8.35 26.69
CA GLY A 558 -0.42 7.18 27.53
C GLY A 558 -1.10 6.02 26.83
N LEU A 559 -1.03 4.84 27.47
CA LEU A 559 -1.62 3.59 26.97
C LEU A 559 -3.14 3.68 26.73
N ALA A 560 -3.84 4.51 27.51
CA ALA A 560 -5.28 4.73 27.33
C ALA A 560 -5.60 5.40 25.97
N ALA A 561 -4.77 6.35 25.54
CA ALA A 561 -4.92 7.02 24.24
C ALA A 561 -4.63 6.06 23.08
N VAL A 562 -3.55 5.27 23.19
CA VAL A 562 -3.26 4.22 22.19
C VAL A 562 -4.42 3.22 22.07
N ARG A 563 -5.05 2.84 23.18
CA ARG A 563 -6.17 1.88 23.20
C ARG A 563 -7.51 2.45 22.74
N SER A 564 -7.77 3.74 22.97
CA SER A 564 -9.05 4.37 22.60
C SER A 564 -9.18 4.66 21.10
N GLY A 565 -8.15 4.36 20.31
CA GLY A 565 -8.15 4.50 18.86
C GLY A 565 -7.84 5.92 18.38
N THR A 566 -7.39 6.83 19.27
CA THR A 566 -6.95 8.17 18.86
C THR A 566 -5.68 8.13 18.02
N ALA A 567 -4.89 7.06 18.13
CA ALA A 567 -3.76 6.74 17.26
C ALA A 567 -4.18 5.65 16.26
N ALA A 568 -4.60 6.02 15.05
CA ALA A 568 -5.06 5.04 14.07
C ALA A 568 -3.89 4.17 13.59
N SER A 569 -3.98 2.86 13.82
CA SER A 569 -2.93 1.92 13.43
C SER A 569 -3.04 1.58 11.93
N PRO A 570 -1.93 1.54 11.17
CA PRO A 570 -1.97 1.20 9.75
C PRO A 570 -2.72 -0.11 9.44
N ILE A 571 -2.64 -1.10 10.33
CA ILE A 571 -3.34 -2.39 10.17
C ILE A 571 -4.86 -2.24 10.04
N ASP A 572 -5.46 -1.18 10.60
CA ASP A 572 -6.90 -0.95 10.53
C ASP A 572 -7.35 -0.52 9.11
N LEU A 573 -6.40 -0.18 8.22
CA LEU A 573 -6.63 0.23 6.82
C LEU A 573 -5.94 -0.70 5.81
N VAL A 574 -5.45 -1.86 6.26
CA VAL A 574 -4.65 -2.77 5.43
C VAL A 574 -5.41 -3.32 4.22
N ASP A 575 -6.74 -3.37 4.29
CA ASP A 575 -7.67 -3.76 3.21
C ASP A 575 -7.56 -2.86 1.96
N ARG A 576 -6.99 -1.65 2.12
CA ARG A 576 -6.76 -0.69 1.03
C ARG A 576 -5.41 -0.86 0.36
N VAL A 577 -4.48 -1.61 0.96
CA VAL A 577 -3.10 -1.71 0.49
C VAL A 577 -3.05 -2.59 -0.76
N THR A 578 -2.70 -1.97 -1.89
CA THR A 578 -2.55 -2.64 -3.19
C THR A 578 -1.10 -2.67 -3.69
N THR A 579 -0.22 -1.89 -3.07
CA THR A 579 1.20 -1.79 -3.43
C THR A 579 1.92 -3.11 -3.12
N PRO A 580 2.72 -3.66 -4.05
CA PRO A 580 3.60 -4.79 -3.78
C PRO A 580 4.57 -4.48 -2.63
N THR A 581 4.50 -5.28 -1.56
CA THR A 581 5.21 -4.98 -0.30
C THR A 581 6.15 -6.11 0.11
N LEU A 582 7.44 -5.80 0.25
CA LEU A 582 8.41 -6.65 0.93
C LEU A 582 8.45 -6.29 2.43
N VAL A 583 8.45 -7.29 3.30
CA VAL A 583 8.55 -7.11 4.75
C VAL A 583 9.85 -7.77 5.23
N LEU A 584 10.76 -6.99 5.81
CA LEU A 584 12.06 -7.40 6.32
C LEU A 584 12.10 -7.23 7.84
N HIS A 585 12.35 -8.29 8.60
CA HIS A 585 12.27 -8.20 10.07
C HIS A 585 13.29 -9.09 10.78
N GLY A 586 13.84 -8.62 11.89
CA GLY A 586 14.65 -9.47 12.78
C GLY A 586 13.77 -10.43 13.57
N GLU A 587 14.12 -11.73 13.61
CA GLU A 587 13.35 -12.71 14.38
C GLU A 587 13.36 -12.42 15.89
N ALA A 588 14.46 -11.85 16.40
CA ALA A 588 14.68 -11.53 17.79
C ALA A 588 14.57 -10.01 18.07
N ASP A 589 13.86 -9.27 17.22
CA ASP A 589 13.58 -7.85 17.43
C ASP A 589 12.63 -7.68 18.64
N ASP A 590 13.15 -7.14 19.75
CA ASP A 590 12.35 -6.82 20.93
C ASP A 590 11.84 -5.37 20.89
N ARG A 591 12.42 -4.51 20.05
CA ARG A 591 12.05 -3.10 19.89
C ARG A 591 10.74 -2.96 19.14
N CYS A 592 10.67 -3.54 17.95
CA CYS A 592 9.48 -3.70 17.13
C CYS A 592 9.20 -5.21 17.03
N PRO A 593 8.43 -5.79 17.95
CA PRO A 593 8.25 -7.24 18.00
C PRO A 593 7.82 -7.86 16.67
N VAL A 594 8.40 -9.00 16.31
CA VAL A 594 8.18 -9.69 15.01
C VAL A 594 6.70 -9.88 14.63
N GLY A 595 5.81 -9.99 15.63
CA GLY A 595 4.37 -10.04 15.41
C GLY A 595 3.80 -8.83 14.64
N GLN A 596 4.48 -7.68 14.61
CA GLN A 596 4.12 -6.55 13.75
C GLN A 596 4.26 -6.92 12.25
N ALA A 597 5.41 -7.47 11.85
CA ALA A 597 5.62 -7.92 10.48
C ALA A 597 4.67 -9.07 10.09
N GLU A 598 4.47 -10.04 10.98
CA GLU A 598 3.59 -11.18 10.73
C GLU A 598 2.13 -10.74 10.52
N GLN A 599 1.64 -9.80 11.34
CA GLN A 599 0.28 -9.24 11.19
C GLN A 599 0.13 -8.54 9.84
N TRP A 600 1.06 -7.66 9.49
CA TRP A 600 1.02 -6.91 8.24
C TRP A 600 1.09 -7.83 7.02
N PHE A 601 2.07 -8.74 6.99
CA PHE A 601 2.23 -9.70 5.90
C PHE A 601 0.99 -10.59 5.74
N THR A 602 0.46 -11.14 6.83
CA THR A 602 -0.72 -12.02 6.77
C THR A 602 -1.91 -11.28 6.17
N ALA A 603 -2.17 -10.05 6.62
CA ALA A 603 -3.26 -9.24 6.08
C ALA A 603 -3.08 -8.90 4.60
N LEU A 604 -1.87 -8.54 4.16
CA LEU A 604 -1.56 -8.32 2.75
C LEU A 604 -1.81 -9.58 1.90
N ARG A 605 -1.45 -10.76 2.41
CA ARG A 605 -1.70 -12.03 1.74
C ARG A 605 -3.19 -12.36 1.65
N GLU A 606 -3.97 -12.08 2.70
CA GLU A 606 -5.43 -12.23 2.68
C GLU A 606 -6.08 -11.30 1.65
N ASN A 607 -5.54 -10.08 1.50
CA ASN A 607 -5.98 -9.12 0.47
C ASN A 607 -5.51 -9.46 -0.95
N ARG A 608 -4.73 -10.54 -1.11
CA ARG A 608 -4.07 -10.95 -2.37
C ARG A 608 -3.11 -9.91 -2.92
N THR A 609 -2.61 -9.02 -2.07
CA THR A 609 -1.54 -8.07 -2.42
C THR A 609 -0.22 -8.85 -2.61
N PRO A 610 0.57 -8.59 -3.67
CA PRO A 610 1.88 -9.20 -3.81
C PRO A 610 2.75 -8.85 -2.61
N ALA A 611 3.17 -9.85 -1.84
CA ALA A 611 3.95 -9.63 -0.64
C ALA A 611 4.93 -10.77 -0.37
N GLU A 612 6.06 -10.45 0.23
CA GLU A 612 7.09 -11.38 0.70
C GLU A 612 7.49 -11.00 2.14
N LEU A 613 7.67 -11.99 3.02
CA LEU A 613 8.16 -11.81 4.38
C LEU A 613 9.52 -12.49 4.51
N VAL A 614 10.50 -11.76 5.03
CA VAL A 614 11.85 -12.24 5.31
C VAL A 614 12.14 -12.01 6.78
N LEU A 615 12.43 -13.11 7.48
CA LEU A 615 12.81 -13.11 8.88
C LEU A 615 14.30 -13.45 8.99
N TYR A 616 15.07 -12.57 9.63
CA TYR A 616 16.50 -12.76 9.88
C TYR A 616 16.70 -13.48 11.21
N PRO A 617 17.20 -14.74 11.21
CA PRO A 617 17.25 -15.54 12.43
C PRO A 617 18.15 -14.92 13.51
N GLY A 618 17.66 -14.87 14.75
CA GLY A 618 18.40 -14.29 15.89
C GLY A 618 18.75 -12.80 15.78
N ALA A 619 18.32 -12.11 14.72
CA ALA A 619 18.62 -10.69 14.51
C ALA A 619 17.74 -9.81 15.41
N SER A 620 18.35 -8.87 16.14
CA SER A 620 17.67 -7.83 16.92
C SER A 620 17.26 -6.64 16.05
N HIS A 621 16.66 -5.60 16.62
CA HIS A 621 16.28 -4.40 15.87
C HIS A 621 17.46 -3.72 15.17
N ALA A 622 18.61 -3.65 15.83
CA ALA A 622 19.81 -2.99 15.32
C ALA A 622 20.62 -3.83 14.29
N PHE A 623 20.10 -4.97 13.83
CA PHE A 623 20.87 -5.89 12.98
C PHE A 623 21.35 -5.28 11.66
N ILE A 624 20.65 -4.27 11.15
CA ILE A 624 21.07 -3.55 9.94
C ILE A 624 22.39 -2.79 10.14
N VAL A 625 22.74 -2.47 11.40
CA VAL A 625 23.97 -1.75 11.77
C VAL A 625 25.01 -2.71 12.35
N THR A 626 24.64 -3.54 13.34
CA THR A 626 25.58 -4.35 14.13
C THR A 626 25.36 -5.86 14.02
N GLY A 627 24.42 -6.30 13.18
CA GLY A 627 24.13 -7.71 12.98
C GLY A 627 25.13 -8.40 12.05
N HIS A 628 24.89 -9.68 11.79
CA HIS A 628 25.71 -10.47 10.87
C HIS A 628 25.88 -9.74 9.51
N PRO A 629 27.12 -9.59 9.00
CA PRO A 629 27.39 -9.02 7.68
C PRO A 629 26.53 -9.61 6.56
N SER A 630 26.27 -10.93 6.57
CA SER A 630 25.41 -11.59 5.60
C SER A 630 23.95 -11.09 5.64
N HIS A 631 23.42 -10.83 6.83
CA HIS A 631 22.07 -10.28 7.01
C HIS A 631 22.00 -8.84 6.51
N ARG A 632 23.01 -8.01 6.82
CA ARG A 632 23.09 -6.61 6.33
C ARG A 632 23.20 -6.54 4.80
N ALA A 633 24.00 -7.44 4.22
CA ALA A 633 24.15 -7.54 2.76
C ALA A 633 22.86 -8.02 2.08
N ASP A 634 22.15 -9.00 2.67
CA ASP A 634 20.86 -9.47 2.15
C ASP A 634 19.76 -8.40 2.27
N PHE A 635 19.71 -7.67 3.39
CA PHE A 635 18.80 -6.54 3.58
C PHE A 635 18.94 -5.51 2.45
N ASN A 636 20.17 -5.05 2.19
CA ASN A 636 20.49 -4.13 1.10
C ASN A 636 20.08 -4.69 -0.28
N ARG A 637 20.39 -5.96 -0.55
CA ARG A 637 20.09 -6.62 -1.83
C ARG A 637 18.59 -6.74 -2.08
N ARG A 638 17.81 -7.12 -1.06
CA ARG A 638 16.37 -7.32 -1.22
C ARG A 638 15.61 -6.02 -1.42
N ILE A 639 16.01 -4.94 -0.75
CA ILE A 639 15.44 -3.61 -1.01
C ILE A 639 15.67 -3.23 -2.46
N HIS A 640 16.93 -3.30 -2.90
CA HIS A 640 17.32 -3.02 -4.28
C HIS A 640 16.51 -3.85 -5.28
N ASP A 641 16.49 -5.18 -5.12
CA ASP A 641 15.83 -6.09 -6.06
C ASP A 641 14.31 -5.91 -6.10
N TRP A 642 13.67 -5.62 -4.96
CA TRP A 642 12.22 -5.41 -4.90
C TRP A 642 11.81 -4.09 -5.57
N VAL A 643 12.51 -3.00 -5.23
CA VAL A 643 12.25 -1.66 -5.76
C VAL A 643 12.49 -1.64 -7.27
N THR A 644 13.58 -2.23 -7.75
CA THR A 644 13.89 -2.30 -9.20
C THR A 644 12.88 -3.17 -9.96
N ARG A 645 12.48 -4.31 -9.40
CA ARG A 645 11.50 -5.22 -10.02
C ARG A 645 10.15 -4.56 -10.22
N PHE A 646 9.63 -3.87 -9.22
CA PHE A 646 8.27 -3.32 -9.24
C PHE A 646 8.20 -1.87 -9.74
N GLY A 647 9.30 -1.12 -9.67
CA GLY A 647 9.42 0.23 -10.25
C GLY A 647 9.90 0.27 -11.70
N ALA A 648 10.06 -0.87 -12.37
CA ALA A 648 10.37 -0.92 -13.80
C ALA A 648 9.21 -0.33 -14.65
N PRO A 649 9.51 0.33 -15.80
CA PRO A 649 8.48 0.90 -16.67
C PRO A 649 7.50 -0.17 -17.14
N ALA A 650 6.23 0.11 -16.89
CA ALA A 650 5.09 -0.71 -17.30
C ALA A 650 4.99 -0.81 -18.83
N THR A 651 4.64 -2.00 -19.35
CA THR A 651 4.25 -2.17 -20.76
C THR A 651 3.11 -1.19 -21.10
N PRO A 652 3.11 -0.53 -22.28
CA PRO A 652 2.04 0.39 -22.68
C PRO A 652 0.65 -0.25 -22.51
N GLY A 653 -0.28 0.45 -21.85
CA GLY A 653 -1.63 -0.04 -21.48
C GLY A 653 -1.80 -0.43 -20.00
N SER A 654 -0.79 -0.22 -19.14
CA SER A 654 -0.82 -0.66 -17.74
C SER A 654 -0.37 0.42 -16.73
N GLY A 655 -0.89 1.65 -16.89
CA GLY A 655 -0.68 2.72 -15.91
C GLY A 655 -1.15 2.36 -14.49
N PRO A 656 -0.63 3.01 -13.43
CA PRO A 656 -0.95 2.70 -12.04
C PRO A 656 -2.46 2.70 -11.77
N ASP A 657 -3.18 3.71 -12.28
CA ASP A 657 -4.61 3.88 -12.08
C ASP A 657 -5.45 2.79 -12.78
N ALA A 658 -5.07 2.37 -13.98
CA ALA A 658 -5.71 1.24 -14.66
C ALA A 658 -5.50 -0.09 -13.92
N ARG A 659 -4.32 -0.31 -13.33
CA ARG A 659 -4.05 -1.49 -12.48
C ARG A 659 -4.88 -1.45 -11.19
N ARG A 660 -5.05 -0.27 -10.59
CA ARG A 660 -5.84 -0.02 -9.39
C ARG A 660 -7.32 -0.30 -9.60
N ARG A 661 -7.89 0.32 -10.62
CA ARG A 661 -9.28 0.08 -11.02
C ARG A 661 -9.50 -1.39 -11.35
N ARG A 662 -8.56 -2.04 -12.04
CA ARG A 662 -8.62 -3.49 -12.32
C ARG A 662 -8.64 -4.31 -11.04
N SER A 663 -7.72 -4.08 -10.11
CA SER A 663 -7.64 -4.83 -8.84
C SER A 663 -8.88 -4.65 -7.99
N ARG A 664 -9.40 -3.41 -7.87
CA ARG A 664 -10.64 -3.13 -7.16
C ARG A 664 -11.83 -3.88 -7.76
N TRP A 665 -12.04 -3.76 -9.07
CA TRP A 665 -13.14 -4.44 -9.75
C TRP A 665 -12.98 -5.97 -9.73
N GLN A 666 -11.75 -6.48 -9.76
CA GLN A 666 -11.46 -7.91 -9.61
C GLN A 666 -11.88 -8.44 -8.23
N GLN A 667 -11.60 -7.70 -7.16
CA GLN A 667 -12.00 -8.06 -5.80
C GLN A 667 -13.53 -8.01 -5.63
N ARG A 668 -14.16 -6.90 -6.05
CA ARG A 668 -15.63 -6.74 -5.97
C ARG A 668 -16.38 -7.77 -6.78
N LEU A 669 -15.97 -8.01 -8.04
CA LEU A 669 -16.57 -9.05 -8.88
C LEU A 669 -16.48 -10.42 -8.20
N SER A 670 -15.31 -10.77 -7.66
CA SER A 670 -15.13 -12.10 -7.07
C SER A 670 -16.00 -12.31 -5.84
N LEU A 671 -16.02 -11.34 -4.93
CA LEU A 671 -16.83 -11.39 -3.71
C LEU A 671 -18.32 -11.53 -4.02
N LEU A 672 -18.83 -10.72 -4.95
CA LEU A 672 -20.25 -10.69 -5.27
C LEU A 672 -20.67 -11.90 -6.12
N ALA A 673 -19.84 -12.34 -7.07
CA ALA A 673 -20.13 -13.52 -7.88
C ALA A 673 -20.21 -14.79 -7.02
N ASP A 674 -19.31 -14.96 -6.05
CA ASP A 674 -19.37 -16.07 -5.09
C ASP A 674 -20.64 -16.01 -4.23
N ARG A 675 -20.97 -14.83 -3.68
CA ARG A 675 -22.20 -14.61 -2.91
C ARG A 675 -23.45 -14.99 -3.68
N HIS A 676 -23.50 -14.62 -4.96
CA HIS A 676 -24.66 -14.81 -5.85
C HIS A 676 -24.64 -16.13 -6.62
N GLY A 677 -23.66 -17.00 -6.34
CA GLY A 677 -23.55 -18.33 -6.93
C GLY A 677 -23.36 -18.33 -8.44
N VAL A 678 -22.75 -17.28 -9.00
CA VAL A 678 -22.47 -17.11 -10.44
C VAL A 678 -21.23 -17.93 -10.81
N PRO A 679 -21.30 -18.92 -11.72
CA PRO A 679 -20.16 -19.80 -12.02
C PRO A 679 -18.98 -19.09 -12.65
N GLY A 680 -19.25 -18.15 -13.56
CA GLY A 680 -18.28 -17.44 -14.35
C GLY A 680 -18.82 -16.08 -14.77
N ALA A 681 -17.99 -15.05 -14.64
CA ALA A 681 -18.35 -13.68 -14.98
C ALA A 681 -17.17 -12.86 -15.49
N ALA A 682 -17.45 -11.93 -16.40
CA ALA A 682 -16.53 -10.87 -16.82
C ALA A 682 -17.22 -9.51 -16.63
N PHE A 683 -16.57 -8.61 -15.89
CA PHE A 683 -17.07 -7.26 -15.61
C PHE A 683 -16.10 -6.24 -16.18
N GLY A 684 -16.60 -5.22 -16.87
CA GLY A 684 -15.77 -4.20 -17.49
C GLY A 684 -16.32 -2.80 -17.30
N VAL A 685 -15.40 -1.83 -17.20
CA VAL A 685 -15.70 -0.40 -17.19
C VAL A 685 -14.84 0.34 -18.22
N LEU A 686 -15.42 1.36 -18.85
CA LEU A 686 -14.76 2.30 -19.73
C LEU A 686 -15.12 3.73 -19.26
N ASP A 687 -14.11 4.57 -19.09
CA ASP A 687 -14.26 5.97 -18.67
C ASP A 687 -13.37 6.87 -19.52
N LEU A 688 -13.98 7.57 -20.48
CA LEU A 688 -13.29 8.38 -21.48
C LEU A 688 -12.67 9.67 -20.91
N ARG A 689 -12.96 10.01 -19.64
CA ARG A 689 -12.42 11.22 -18.99
C ARG A 689 -11.09 10.97 -18.26
N SER A 690 -10.65 9.71 -18.19
CA SER A 690 -9.36 9.34 -17.57
C SER A 690 -8.17 9.84 -18.40
N ASP A 691 -7.07 10.18 -17.73
CA ASP A 691 -5.84 10.74 -18.31
C ASP A 691 -5.04 9.70 -19.11
N GLY A 692 -5.35 9.57 -20.41
CA GLY A 692 -4.65 8.70 -21.35
C GLY A 692 -5.54 8.25 -22.51
N ARG A 693 -5.05 7.33 -23.35
CA ARG A 693 -5.95 6.53 -24.20
C ARG A 693 -6.79 5.68 -23.24
N ALA A 694 -8.05 6.03 -23.05
CA ALA A 694 -8.96 5.40 -22.09
C ALA A 694 -9.23 3.93 -22.46
N GLU A 695 -8.36 3.03 -22.04
CA GLU A 695 -8.51 1.58 -22.27
C GLU A 695 -9.55 0.96 -21.33
N PRO A 696 -10.30 -0.07 -21.77
CA PRO A 696 -11.24 -0.79 -20.91
C PRO A 696 -10.54 -1.48 -19.74
N VAL A 697 -11.11 -1.35 -18.54
CA VAL A 697 -10.67 -2.09 -17.36
C VAL A 697 -11.59 -3.30 -17.19
N VAL A 698 -11.04 -4.51 -17.30
CA VAL A 698 -11.81 -5.77 -17.23
C VAL A 698 -11.32 -6.66 -16.08
N ALA A 699 -12.29 -7.16 -15.30
CA ALA A 699 -12.15 -8.16 -14.25
C ALA A 699 -12.83 -9.47 -14.66
N ALA A 700 -12.30 -10.60 -14.22
CA ALA A 700 -12.81 -11.93 -14.58
C ALA A 700 -12.89 -12.86 -13.36
N HIS A 701 -13.96 -13.63 -13.22
CA HIS A 701 -14.18 -14.52 -12.09
C HIS A 701 -14.71 -15.89 -12.53
N GLY A 702 -14.31 -16.94 -11.81
CA GLY A 702 -14.93 -18.26 -11.89
C GLY A 702 -14.50 -19.09 -13.10
N VAL A 703 -15.42 -19.91 -13.62
CA VAL A 703 -15.18 -20.88 -14.71
C VAL A 703 -16.12 -20.68 -15.90
N LEU A 704 -15.59 -20.90 -17.11
CA LEU A 704 -16.35 -20.89 -18.37
C LEU A 704 -17.42 -22.00 -18.42
N SER A 705 -17.17 -23.12 -17.74
CA SER A 705 -18.10 -24.23 -17.58
C SER A 705 -17.76 -25.02 -16.32
N THR A 706 -18.75 -25.34 -15.48
CA THR A 706 -18.54 -26.27 -14.35
C THR A 706 -18.24 -27.70 -14.81
N ARG A 707 -18.47 -28.02 -16.10
CA ARG A 707 -18.08 -29.30 -16.71
C ARG A 707 -16.58 -29.38 -16.97
N THR A 708 -15.97 -28.30 -17.43
CA THR A 708 -14.55 -28.29 -17.86
C THR A 708 -13.61 -27.70 -16.80
N GLY A 709 -14.13 -26.86 -15.89
CA GLY A 709 -13.32 -26.18 -14.86
C GLY A 709 -12.37 -25.12 -15.41
N VAL A 710 -12.46 -24.79 -16.71
CA VAL A 710 -11.58 -23.80 -17.34
C VAL A 710 -11.92 -22.42 -16.78
N ALA A 711 -10.91 -21.71 -16.27
CA ALA A 711 -11.09 -20.38 -15.68
C ALA A 711 -11.56 -19.34 -16.72
N VAL A 712 -12.39 -18.41 -16.26
CA VAL A 712 -12.70 -17.18 -17.00
C VAL A 712 -11.47 -16.26 -16.94
N THR A 713 -11.10 -15.70 -18.09
CA THR A 713 -10.04 -14.70 -18.24
C THR A 713 -10.63 -13.45 -18.90
N PRO A 714 -9.94 -12.28 -18.90
CA PRO A 714 -10.48 -11.06 -19.50
C PRO A 714 -10.86 -11.15 -20.99
N ASP A 715 -10.18 -12.03 -21.75
CA ASP A 715 -10.45 -12.40 -23.14
C ASP A 715 -11.55 -13.48 -23.30
N ALA A 716 -12.23 -13.85 -22.22
CA ALA A 716 -13.31 -14.83 -22.28
C ALA A 716 -14.52 -14.31 -23.05
N ARG A 717 -15.06 -15.17 -23.92
CA ARG A 717 -16.15 -14.88 -24.84
C ARG A 717 -17.46 -15.39 -24.26
N PHE A 718 -18.43 -14.50 -24.12
CA PHE A 718 -19.79 -14.82 -23.66
C PHE A 718 -20.78 -14.51 -24.76
N GLN A 719 -21.93 -15.19 -24.76
CA GLN A 719 -23.04 -14.75 -25.60
C GLN A 719 -23.67 -13.51 -24.99
N ILE A 720 -23.66 -12.41 -25.74
CA ILE A 720 -24.22 -11.14 -25.27
C ILE A 720 -25.73 -11.06 -25.51
N GLY A 721 -26.31 -12.11 -26.11
CA GLY A 721 -27.74 -12.25 -26.36
C GLY A 721 -28.30 -11.02 -27.06
N SER A 722 -29.43 -10.51 -26.57
CA SER A 722 -30.14 -9.38 -27.16
C SER A 722 -29.36 -8.07 -27.29
N ILE A 723 -28.19 -7.89 -26.66
CA ILE A 723 -27.31 -6.74 -26.97
C ILE A 723 -26.95 -6.73 -28.48
N THR A 724 -26.95 -7.91 -29.14
CA THR A 724 -26.85 -8.07 -30.60
C THR A 724 -27.78 -7.14 -31.39
N LYS A 725 -28.98 -6.83 -30.87
CA LYS A 725 -29.92 -5.94 -31.57
C LYS A 725 -29.34 -4.55 -31.78
N VAL A 726 -28.57 -4.05 -30.83
CA VAL A 726 -27.89 -2.76 -30.96
C VAL A 726 -26.89 -2.80 -32.12
N TRP A 727 -26.20 -3.92 -32.33
CA TRP A 727 -25.27 -4.10 -33.44
C TRP A 727 -25.99 -4.11 -34.79
N THR A 728 -27.09 -4.86 -34.89
CA THR A 728 -27.95 -4.88 -36.08
C THR A 728 -28.54 -3.49 -36.37
N ALA A 729 -28.97 -2.76 -35.34
CA ALA A 729 -29.49 -1.40 -35.46
C ALA A 729 -28.40 -0.42 -35.91
N THR A 730 -27.18 -0.56 -35.38
CA THR A 730 -26.01 0.27 -35.78
C THR A 730 -25.66 0.01 -37.24
N LEU A 731 -25.65 -1.24 -37.67
CA LEU A 731 -25.42 -1.60 -39.08
C LEU A 731 -26.51 -1.03 -40.01
N ALA A 732 -27.78 -1.11 -39.61
CA ALA A 732 -28.88 -0.50 -40.36
C ALA A 732 -28.73 1.03 -40.46
N ALA A 733 -28.28 1.67 -39.37
CA ALA A 733 -28.00 3.11 -39.34
C ALA A 733 -26.83 3.50 -40.26
N MET A 734 -25.75 2.73 -40.29
CA MET A 734 -24.63 2.94 -41.23
C MET A 734 -25.10 2.88 -42.69
N LEU A 735 -25.92 1.90 -43.02
CA LEU A 735 -26.47 1.75 -44.38
C LEU A 735 -27.47 2.86 -44.73
N ALA A 736 -28.15 3.43 -43.73
CA ALA A 736 -28.98 4.62 -43.91
C ALA A 736 -28.14 5.88 -44.19
N ASP A 737 -27.03 6.07 -43.46
CA ASP A 737 -26.08 7.17 -43.71
C ASP A 737 -25.50 7.11 -45.13
N GLU A 738 -25.33 5.91 -45.68
CA GLU A 738 -24.83 5.64 -47.03
C GLU A 738 -25.91 5.78 -48.11
N GLY A 739 -27.19 5.96 -47.74
CA GLY A 739 -28.32 5.99 -48.66
C GLY A 739 -28.61 4.62 -49.32
N VAL A 740 -28.12 3.53 -48.73
CA VAL A 740 -28.39 2.15 -49.20
C VAL A 740 -29.80 1.70 -48.79
N LEU A 741 -30.29 2.20 -47.66
CA LEU A 741 -31.68 2.02 -47.22
C LEU A 741 -32.20 3.29 -46.56
N GLU A 742 -33.51 3.42 -46.48
CA GLU A 742 -34.23 4.48 -45.77
C GLU A 742 -35.01 3.89 -44.58
N LEU A 743 -34.84 4.45 -43.38
CA LEU A 743 -35.42 3.89 -42.15
C LEU A 743 -36.95 3.88 -42.15
N ASP A 744 -37.57 4.87 -42.78
CA ASP A 744 -39.03 5.07 -42.80
C ASP A 744 -39.70 4.50 -44.07
N GLN A 745 -38.91 3.89 -44.96
CA GLN A 745 -39.44 3.22 -46.14
C GLN A 745 -40.00 1.83 -45.78
N PRO A 746 -41.18 1.43 -46.31
CA PRO A 746 -41.72 0.11 -46.06
C PRO A 746 -40.78 -1.02 -46.48
N VAL A 747 -40.57 -2.01 -45.62
CA VAL A 747 -39.58 -3.08 -45.85
C VAL A 747 -39.91 -3.97 -47.05
N VAL A 748 -41.19 -4.06 -47.42
CA VAL A 748 -41.65 -4.75 -48.64
C VAL A 748 -41.06 -4.16 -49.93
N SER A 749 -40.64 -2.89 -49.91
CA SER A 749 -39.96 -2.29 -51.06
C SER A 749 -38.58 -2.92 -51.33
N TYR A 750 -37.91 -3.44 -50.30
CA TYR A 750 -36.65 -4.17 -50.42
C TYR A 750 -36.88 -5.67 -50.61
N LEU A 751 -38.00 -6.19 -50.07
CA LEU A 751 -38.43 -7.58 -50.15
C LEU A 751 -39.81 -7.69 -50.83
N PRO A 752 -39.90 -7.67 -52.18
CA PRO A 752 -41.18 -7.61 -52.89
C PRO A 752 -42.11 -8.81 -52.65
N ASP A 753 -41.54 -9.97 -52.31
CA ASP A 753 -42.27 -11.22 -52.03
C ASP A 753 -42.61 -11.38 -50.53
N LEU A 754 -42.45 -10.33 -49.73
CA LEU A 754 -42.68 -10.38 -48.28
C LEU A 754 -44.16 -10.62 -47.95
N ASP A 755 -44.41 -11.55 -47.03
CA ASP A 755 -45.71 -11.76 -46.38
C ASP A 755 -45.52 -11.83 -44.86
N LEU A 756 -46.23 -10.98 -44.12
CA LEU A 756 -46.21 -10.91 -42.67
C LEU A 756 -47.49 -11.48 -42.03
N GLY A 757 -48.26 -12.28 -42.77
CA GLY A 757 -49.55 -12.83 -42.33
C GLY A 757 -50.66 -11.78 -42.23
N SER A 758 -50.39 -10.53 -42.64
CA SER A 758 -51.33 -9.42 -42.68
C SER A 758 -50.93 -8.45 -43.78
N ALA A 759 -51.82 -8.23 -44.76
CA ALA A 759 -51.58 -7.32 -45.88
C ALA A 759 -51.27 -5.88 -45.41
N ASP A 760 -51.86 -5.46 -44.29
CA ASP A 760 -51.61 -4.15 -43.71
C ASP A 760 -50.19 -4.04 -43.13
N HIS A 761 -49.74 -5.06 -42.41
CA HIS A 761 -48.37 -5.08 -41.87
C HIS A 761 -47.34 -5.15 -43.00
N THR A 762 -47.56 -6.01 -43.99
CA THR A 762 -46.70 -6.12 -45.18
C THR A 762 -46.53 -4.77 -45.87
N ALA A 763 -47.61 -3.97 -45.98
CA ALA A 763 -47.58 -2.68 -46.67
C ALA A 763 -46.91 -1.55 -45.85
N HIS A 764 -46.95 -1.61 -44.51
CA HIS A 764 -46.65 -0.45 -43.66
C HIS A 764 -45.49 -0.64 -42.66
N VAL A 765 -45.00 -1.85 -42.43
CA VAL A 765 -43.83 -2.06 -41.55
C VAL A 765 -42.57 -1.47 -42.20
N THR A 766 -41.80 -0.69 -41.43
CA THR A 766 -40.56 -0.01 -41.86
C THR A 766 -39.38 -0.49 -41.04
N MET A 767 -38.15 -0.19 -41.46
CA MET A 767 -36.96 -0.49 -40.63
C MET A 767 -37.06 0.19 -39.26
N ARG A 768 -37.56 1.43 -39.18
CA ARG A 768 -37.80 2.12 -37.92
C ARG A 768 -38.72 1.31 -36.99
N HIS A 769 -39.85 0.83 -37.51
CA HIS A 769 -40.80 0.02 -36.73
C HIS A 769 -40.15 -1.26 -36.17
N LEU A 770 -39.26 -1.90 -36.95
CA LEU A 770 -38.54 -3.11 -36.53
C LEU A 770 -37.54 -2.80 -35.41
N LEU A 771 -36.74 -1.73 -35.58
CA LEU A 771 -35.68 -1.37 -34.64
C LEU A 771 -36.21 -0.79 -33.31
N SER A 772 -37.40 -0.18 -33.32
CA SER A 772 -38.06 0.38 -32.14
C SER A 772 -39.11 -0.53 -31.49
N HIS A 773 -39.27 -1.77 -31.97
CA HIS A 773 -40.25 -2.73 -31.45
C HIS A 773 -41.71 -2.23 -31.51
N THR A 774 -42.05 -1.50 -32.57
CA THR A 774 -43.41 -0.96 -32.82
C THR A 774 -44.06 -1.55 -34.06
N SER A 775 -43.50 -2.63 -34.62
CA SER A 775 -44.02 -3.29 -35.83
C SER A 775 -45.33 -4.03 -35.64
N GLY A 776 -45.73 -4.33 -34.40
CA GLY A 776 -46.92 -5.14 -34.09
C GLY A 776 -46.74 -6.65 -34.32
N LEU A 777 -45.61 -7.08 -34.90
CA LEU A 777 -45.29 -8.50 -35.13
C LEU A 777 -45.10 -9.26 -33.82
N ASP A 778 -45.48 -10.54 -33.80
CA ASP A 778 -45.16 -11.42 -32.68
C ASP A 778 -43.65 -11.67 -32.59
N GLY A 779 -43.11 -11.47 -31.40
CA GLY A 779 -41.69 -11.27 -31.17
C GLY A 779 -40.86 -12.52 -30.93
N ASP A 780 -41.44 -13.62 -30.48
CA ASP A 780 -40.67 -14.75 -29.96
C ASP A 780 -40.93 -16.04 -30.74
N VAL A 781 -40.60 -16.02 -32.02
CA VAL A 781 -40.72 -17.18 -32.90
C VAL A 781 -39.32 -17.71 -33.17
N PHE A 782 -38.90 -18.75 -32.43
CA PHE A 782 -37.55 -19.32 -32.48
C PHE A 782 -37.45 -20.56 -33.39
N THR A 783 -38.23 -20.61 -34.47
CA THR A 783 -38.21 -21.74 -35.41
C THR A 783 -36.84 -21.87 -36.07
N ASP A 784 -36.21 -23.05 -35.95
CA ASP A 784 -34.96 -23.38 -36.64
C ASP A 784 -35.23 -23.67 -38.12
N THR A 785 -34.70 -22.82 -39.01
CA THR A 785 -34.81 -22.94 -40.46
C THR A 785 -33.57 -23.55 -41.12
N GLY A 786 -32.67 -24.11 -40.31
CA GLY A 786 -31.40 -24.70 -40.73
C GLY A 786 -30.21 -23.76 -40.57
N ARG A 787 -29.04 -24.25 -40.99
CA ARG A 787 -27.76 -23.52 -40.94
C ARG A 787 -27.39 -22.96 -42.31
N GLY A 788 -26.56 -21.92 -42.33
CA GLY A 788 -25.99 -21.31 -43.53
C GLY A 788 -26.77 -20.09 -44.04
N ASP A 789 -26.28 -19.52 -45.13
CA ASP A 789 -26.64 -18.21 -45.70
C ASP A 789 -28.16 -18.04 -46.00
N GLU A 790 -28.93 -19.12 -46.09
CA GLU A 790 -30.37 -19.09 -46.39
C GLU A 790 -31.28 -19.12 -45.16
N ALA A 791 -30.73 -19.18 -43.94
CA ALA A 791 -31.54 -19.34 -42.71
C ALA A 791 -32.54 -18.20 -42.51
N LEU A 792 -32.10 -16.95 -42.67
CA LEU A 792 -32.97 -15.76 -42.56
C LEU A 792 -33.98 -15.67 -43.71
N ALA A 793 -33.56 -16.01 -44.93
CA ALA A 793 -34.44 -16.02 -46.09
C ALA A 793 -35.63 -16.98 -45.89
N ARG A 794 -35.36 -18.21 -45.42
CA ARG A 794 -36.39 -19.20 -45.08
C ARG A 794 -37.25 -18.78 -43.90
N TYR A 795 -36.66 -18.16 -42.89
CA TYR A 795 -37.43 -17.67 -41.74
C TYR A 795 -38.46 -16.63 -42.17
N VAL A 796 -38.05 -15.68 -43.01
CA VAL A 796 -38.96 -14.65 -43.53
C VAL A 796 -39.99 -15.23 -44.49
N ALA A 797 -39.62 -16.17 -45.36
CA ALA A 797 -40.52 -16.72 -46.38
C ALA A 797 -41.49 -17.79 -45.84
N ASP A 798 -41.04 -18.65 -44.92
CA ASP A 798 -41.78 -19.86 -44.52
C ASP A 798 -42.40 -19.73 -43.12
N VAL A 799 -41.83 -18.91 -42.23
CA VAL A 799 -42.23 -18.83 -40.81
C VAL A 799 -43.11 -17.62 -40.55
N LEU A 800 -42.67 -16.41 -40.88
CA LEU A 800 -43.41 -15.17 -40.58
C LEU A 800 -44.85 -15.16 -41.13
N PRO A 801 -45.17 -15.69 -42.32
CA PRO A 801 -46.56 -15.74 -42.81
C PRO A 801 -47.49 -16.59 -41.94
N THR A 802 -46.94 -17.52 -41.15
CA THR A 802 -47.72 -18.46 -40.33
C THR A 802 -48.07 -17.91 -38.94
N VAL A 803 -47.50 -16.75 -38.57
CA VAL A 803 -47.66 -16.16 -37.25
C VAL A 803 -48.42 -14.84 -37.35
N PRO A 804 -49.65 -14.76 -36.82
CA PRO A 804 -50.42 -13.53 -36.91
C PRO A 804 -49.77 -12.42 -36.06
N PRO A 805 -49.82 -11.15 -36.51
CA PRO A 805 -49.41 -10.01 -35.70
C PRO A 805 -50.20 -9.90 -34.39
N THR A 806 -49.56 -9.32 -33.37
CA THR A 806 -50.10 -9.16 -32.02
C THR A 806 -50.87 -7.84 -31.83
N SER A 807 -50.50 -6.80 -32.57
CA SER A 807 -51.18 -5.51 -32.60
C SER A 807 -51.03 -4.86 -33.97
N PRO A 808 -51.81 -3.81 -34.29
CA PRO A 808 -51.51 -2.98 -35.46
C PRO A 808 -50.16 -2.27 -35.34
N VAL A 809 -49.63 -1.84 -36.49
CA VAL A 809 -48.34 -1.14 -36.60
C VAL A 809 -48.40 0.18 -35.83
N SER A 810 -47.38 0.46 -35.03
CA SER A 810 -47.22 1.71 -34.25
C SER A 810 -48.25 1.97 -33.14
N THR A 811 -49.10 1.00 -32.80
CA THR A 811 -50.12 1.16 -31.75
C THR A 811 -49.54 1.05 -30.33
N LEU A 812 -48.55 0.18 -30.11
CA LEU A 812 -47.85 0.03 -28.84
C LEU A 812 -46.45 -0.60 -29.00
N PHE A 813 -45.63 -0.46 -27.97
CA PHE A 813 -44.36 -1.17 -27.82
C PHE A 813 -44.62 -2.64 -27.47
N SER A 814 -43.96 -3.56 -28.18
CA SER A 814 -43.90 -4.99 -27.83
C SER A 814 -42.58 -5.57 -28.34
N TYR A 815 -41.71 -5.99 -27.41
CA TYR A 815 -40.37 -6.48 -27.72
C TYR A 815 -40.39 -7.63 -28.74
N CYS A 816 -39.64 -7.45 -29.84
CA CYS A 816 -39.81 -8.28 -31.04
C CYS A 816 -38.47 -8.79 -31.60
N ASN A 817 -38.14 -10.08 -31.37
CA ASN A 817 -36.98 -10.74 -31.98
C ASN A 817 -37.20 -11.02 -33.47
N SER A 818 -38.39 -11.50 -33.84
CA SER A 818 -38.77 -11.76 -35.24
C SER A 818 -38.59 -10.52 -36.12
N GLY A 819 -38.87 -9.33 -35.58
CA GLY A 819 -38.64 -8.06 -36.27
C GLY A 819 -37.17 -7.77 -36.54
N TYR A 820 -36.27 -8.16 -35.65
CA TYR A 820 -34.82 -8.06 -35.88
C TYR A 820 -34.32 -9.09 -36.89
N SER A 821 -34.87 -10.30 -36.90
CA SER A 821 -34.59 -11.29 -37.96
C SER A 821 -35.01 -10.76 -39.34
N LEU A 822 -36.19 -10.13 -39.43
CA LEU A 822 -36.64 -9.46 -40.66
C LEU A 822 -35.72 -8.28 -41.03
N ALA A 823 -35.32 -7.46 -40.06
CA ALA A 823 -34.38 -6.37 -40.29
C ALA A 823 -33.06 -6.90 -40.88
N GLY A 824 -32.47 -7.94 -40.27
CA GLY A 824 -31.28 -8.62 -40.80
C GLY A 824 -31.48 -9.11 -42.22
N ARG A 825 -32.65 -9.69 -42.55
CA ARG A 825 -32.95 -10.12 -43.93
C ARG A 825 -33.02 -8.95 -44.92
N VAL A 826 -33.55 -7.80 -44.52
CA VAL A 826 -33.50 -6.58 -45.34
C VAL A 826 -32.05 -6.18 -45.59
N LEU A 827 -31.20 -6.20 -44.55
CA LEU A 827 -29.77 -5.86 -44.69
C LEU A 827 -29.06 -6.79 -45.67
N GLU A 828 -29.31 -8.10 -45.60
CA GLU A 828 -28.77 -9.06 -46.57
C GLU A 828 -29.20 -8.76 -48.00
N ARG A 829 -30.48 -8.39 -48.17
CA ARG A 829 -31.06 -8.14 -49.48
C ARG A 829 -30.49 -6.89 -50.14
N VAL A 830 -30.33 -5.81 -49.39
CA VAL A 830 -29.84 -4.52 -49.95
C VAL A 830 -28.34 -4.49 -50.18
N THR A 831 -27.58 -5.35 -49.49
CA THR A 831 -26.11 -5.41 -49.61
C THR A 831 -25.63 -6.58 -50.48
N GLY A 832 -26.41 -7.65 -50.62
CA GLY A 832 -26.03 -8.86 -51.36
C GLY A 832 -25.06 -9.78 -50.62
N THR A 833 -24.86 -9.59 -49.32
CA THR A 833 -24.05 -10.46 -48.45
C THR A 833 -24.87 -10.93 -47.24
N THR A 834 -24.32 -11.80 -46.39
CA THR A 834 -25.02 -12.30 -45.20
C THR A 834 -24.91 -11.32 -44.02
N TRP A 835 -25.86 -11.37 -43.09
CA TRP A 835 -25.83 -10.51 -41.89
C TRP A 835 -24.54 -10.73 -41.08
N ASP A 836 -24.11 -11.98 -40.91
CA ASP A 836 -22.88 -12.32 -40.19
C ASP A 836 -21.64 -11.66 -40.80
N ARG A 837 -21.52 -11.71 -42.14
CA ARG A 837 -20.42 -11.05 -42.86
C ARG A 837 -20.49 -9.54 -42.73
N LEU A 838 -21.68 -8.94 -42.73
CA LEU A 838 -21.81 -7.50 -42.54
C LEU A 838 -21.36 -7.06 -41.14
N ILE A 839 -21.73 -7.81 -40.10
CA ILE A 839 -21.25 -7.52 -38.74
C ILE A 839 -19.72 -7.58 -38.71
N ASP A 840 -19.13 -8.60 -39.33
CA ASP A 840 -17.67 -8.75 -39.39
C ASP A 840 -16.99 -7.60 -40.14
N GLU A 841 -17.37 -7.40 -41.40
CA GLU A 841 -16.73 -6.44 -42.32
C GLU A 841 -16.96 -4.97 -41.93
N ARG A 842 -18.08 -4.65 -41.28
CA ARG A 842 -18.51 -3.26 -41.03
C ARG A 842 -18.38 -2.83 -39.58
N LEU A 843 -18.36 -3.76 -38.63
CA LEU A 843 -18.25 -3.43 -37.20
C LEU A 843 -17.04 -4.11 -36.55
N VAL A 844 -16.93 -5.45 -36.60
CA VAL A 844 -15.87 -6.20 -35.88
C VAL A 844 -14.49 -5.84 -36.38
N ALA A 845 -14.24 -5.99 -37.69
CA ALA A 845 -12.93 -5.74 -38.27
C ALA A 845 -12.52 -4.25 -38.21
N PRO A 846 -13.40 -3.26 -38.52
CA PRO A 846 -13.04 -1.84 -38.42
C PRO A 846 -12.78 -1.34 -37.00
N LEU A 847 -13.42 -1.93 -35.99
CA LEU A 847 -13.22 -1.58 -34.57
C LEU A 847 -12.09 -2.39 -33.91
N GLY A 848 -11.52 -3.39 -34.60
CA GLY A 848 -10.45 -4.23 -34.07
C GLY A 848 -10.90 -5.15 -32.93
N LEU A 849 -12.07 -5.77 -33.06
CA LEU A 849 -12.69 -6.57 -32.00
C LEU A 849 -12.26 -8.04 -32.09
N ASP A 850 -11.09 -8.35 -31.54
CA ASP A 850 -10.40 -9.65 -31.70
C ASP A 850 -11.12 -10.85 -31.06
N ASP A 851 -11.99 -10.61 -30.08
CA ASP A 851 -12.70 -11.63 -29.31
C ASP A 851 -14.22 -11.56 -29.51
N THR A 852 -14.65 -11.12 -30.69
CA THR A 852 -16.06 -10.98 -31.07
C THR A 852 -16.37 -11.70 -32.37
N GLY A 853 -17.59 -12.24 -32.46
CA GLY A 853 -18.09 -12.80 -33.70
C GLY A 853 -19.53 -13.27 -33.57
N THR A 854 -20.02 -13.84 -34.67
CA THR A 854 -21.40 -14.35 -34.72
C THR A 854 -21.41 -15.86 -34.83
N LEU A 855 -20.51 -16.48 -35.60
CA LEU A 855 -20.63 -17.90 -35.94
C LEU A 855 -20.11 -18.84 -34.83
N PRO A 856 -20.82 -19.96 -34.54
CA PRO A 856 -20.40 -20.89 -33.50
C PRO A 856 -19.06 -21.58 -33.71
N GLN A 857 -18.72 -21.89 -34.96
CA GLN A 857 -17.45 -22.56 -35.28
C GLN A 857 -16.23 -21.69 -34.97
N ASP A 858 -16.38 -20.36 -35.04
CA ASP A 858 -15.29 -19.41 -34.78
C ASP A 858 -15.13 -19.16 -33.27
N ALA A 859 -16.23 -19.24 -32.51
CA ALA A 859 -16.20 -19.17 -31.06
C ALA A 859 -15.34 -20.28 -30.42
N LEU A 860 -15.32 -21.47 -31.02
CA LEU A 860 -14.56 -22.64 -30.56
C LEU A 860 -13.03 -22.43 -30.60
N LEU A 861 -12.54 -21.44 -31.34
CA LEU A 861 -11.12 -21.12 -31.45
C LEU A 861 -10.59 -20.33 -30.25
N GLY A 862 -11.46 -19.90 -29.33
CA GLY A 862 -11.10 -19.12 -28.14
C GLY A 862 -11.70 -19.65 -26.84
N ARG A 863 -11.63 -18.83 -25.79
CA ARG A 863 -12.12 -19.14 -24.44
C ARG A 863 -13.61 -18.83 -24.32
N VAL A 864 -14.45 -19.77 -24.73
CA VAL A 864 -15.90 -19.56 -24.80
C VAL A 864 -16.65 -20.07 -23.56
N ALA A 865 -17.55 -19.24 -23.02
CA ALA A 865 -18.39 -19.58 -21.89
C ALA A 865 -19.58 -20.47 -22.30
N VAL A 866 -19.90 -21.46 -21.47
CA VAL A 866 -21.10 -22.32 -21.58
C VAL A 866 -22.11 -21.86 -20.54
N GLY A 867 -23.36 -21.66 -20.94
CA GLY A 867 -24.41 -21.26 -20.02
C GLY A 867 -24.76 -22.34 -18.99
N HIS A 868 -25.26 -21.92 -17.83
CA HIS A 868 -25.74 -22.82 -16.78
C HIS A 868 -27.21 -22.55 -16.46
N LEU A 869 -27.98 -23.63 -16.32
CA LEU A 869 -29.38 -23.64 -15.97
C LEU A 869 -29.55 -23.99 -14.49
N GLY A 870 -30.58 -23.42 -13.85
CA GLY A 870 -30.87 -23.62 -12.43
C GLY A 870 -30.15 -22.63 -11.51
N ARG A 871 -30.22 -22.89 -10.20
CA ARG A 871 -29.53 -22.16 -9.13
C ARG A 871 -28.82 -23.18 -8.23
N ARG A 872 -27.81 -22.76 -7.46
CA ARG A 872 -27.13 -23.66 -6.52
C ARG A 872 -28.14 -24.24 -5.51
N PRO A 873 -28.06 -25.53 -5.15
CA PRO A 873 -27.02 -26.51 -5.55
C PRO A 873 -27.25 -27.19 -6.91
N ASP A 874 -28.40 -27.03 -7.55
CA ASP A 874 -28.83 -27.77 -8.76
C ASP A 874 -28.31 -27.16 -10.09
N LEU A 875 -27.34 -26.27 -10.01
CA LEU A 875 -26.79 -25.54 -11.14
C LEU A 875 -26.04 -26.47 -12.10
N ARG A 876 -26.44 -26.51 -13.38
CA ARG A 876 -25.86 -27.43 -14.37
C ARG A 876 -25.58 -26.73 -15.71
N PRO A 877 -24.48 -27.06 -16.41
CA PRO A 877 -24.22 -26.57 -17.77
C PRO A 877 -25.32 -27.01 -18.75
N THR A 878 -25.69 -26.13 -19.67
CA THR A 878 -26.61 -26.44 -20.79
C THR A 878 -25.93 -27.32 -21.85
N ASP A 879 -26.72 -28.13 -22.56
CA ASP A 879 -26.28 -28.90 -23.72
C ASP A 879 -26.56 -28.16 -25.05
N THR A 880 -27.28 -27.04 -25.00
CA THR A 880 -27.52 -26.16 -26.16
C THR A 880 -26.78 -24.86 -25.96
N TRP A 881 -25.71 -24.66 -26.73
CA TRP A 881 -24.90 -23.45 -26.59
C TRP A 881 -25.54 -22.28 -27.34
N TYR A 882 -25.94 -22.46 -28.60
CA TYR A 882 -26.26 -21.36 -29.51
C TYR A 882 -27.74 -21.35 -29.94
N LEU A 883 -28.31 -20.15 -30.12
CA LEU A 883 -29.68 -19.98 -30.62
C LEU A 883 -29.80 -20.36 -32.11
N PRO A 884 -31.00 -20.66 -32.63
CA PRO A 884 -31.19 -20.91 -34.06
C PRO A 884 -30.68 -19.76 -34.94
N TRP A 885 -30.08 -20.08 -36.09
CA TRP A 885 -29.49 -19.09 -37.01
C TRP A 885 -30.52 -18.10 -37.57
N SER A 886 -31.78 -18.50 -37.66
CA SER A 886 -32.92 -17.63 -37.97
C SER A 886 -33.12 -16.48 -36.99
N GLY A 887 -32.61 -16.60 -35.77
CA GLY A 887 -32.63 -15.55 -34.73
C GLY A 887 -31.34 -14.73 -34.65
N ALA A 888 -30.36 -14.94 -35.54
CA ALA A 888 -29.03 -14.38 -35.38
C ALA A 888 -29.00 -12.84 -35.24
N PRO A 889 -29.68 -12.05 -36.07
CA PRO A 889 -29.74 -10.59 -35.92
C PRO A 889 -30.32 -10.08 -34.61
N ALA A 890 -31.00 -10.95 -33.86
CA ALA A 890 -31.60 -10.65 -32.57
C ALA A 890 -30.75 -11.08 -31.38
N GLY A 891 -29.77 -11.99 -31.53
CA GLY A 891 -29.09 -12.59 -30.37
C GLY A 891 -27.84 -13.44 -30.59
N ALA A 892 -27.27 -13.48 -31.80
CA ALA A 892 -26.15 -14.37 -32.15
C ALA A 892 -24.76 -13.93 -31.68
N VAL A 893 -24.55 -12.65 -31.38
CA VAL A 893 -23.21 -12.14 -31.11
C VAL A 893 -22.68 -12.76 -29.81
N TRP A 894 -21.44 -13.22 -29.88
CA TRP A 894 -20.61 -13.51 -28.73
C TRP A 894 -19.42 -12.55 -28.73
N ALA A 895 -19.02 -12.10 -27.55
CA ALA A 895 -17.98 -11.08 -27.38
C ALA A 895 -17.29 -11.20 -26.03
N SER A 896 -16.08 -10.64 -25.92
CA SER A 896 -15.43 -10.34 -24.64
C SER A 896 -16.03 -9.07 -24.00
N ALA A 897 -15.80 -8.88 -22.71
CA ALA A 897 -16.21 -7.63 -22.04
C ALA A 897 -15.49 -6.40 -22.61
N ALA A 898 -14.23 -6.55 -23.01
CA ALA A 898 -13.44 -5.47 -23.61
C ALA A 898 -14.05 -5.03 -24.96
N ASP A 899 -14.40 -5.98 -25.83
CA ASP A 899 -14.93 -5.67 -27.15
C ASP A 899 -16.33 -5.06 -27.10
N VAL A 900 -17.16 -5.48 -26.13
CA VAL A 900 -18.45 -4.83 -25.90
C VAL A 900 -18.26 -3.37 -25.48
N LEU A 901 -17.25 -3.06 -24.68
CA LEU A 901 -16.92 -1.69 -24.29
C LEU A 901 -16.33 -0.89 -25.45
N GLU A 902 -15.55 -1.51 -26.33
CA GLU A 902 -15.04 -0.87 -27.54
C GLU A 902 -16.18 -0.52 -28.51
N PHE A 903 -17.14 -1.43 -28.69
CA PHE A 903 -18.37 -1.12 -29.41
C PHE A 903 -19.19 -0.01 -28.73
N ALA A 904 -19.23 0.00 -27.39
CA ALA A 904 -19.88 1.09 -26.64
C ALA A 904 -19.16 2.43 -26.82
N ARG A 905 -17.82 2.43 -26.98
CA ARG A 905 -17.02 3.63 -27.26
C ARG A 905 -17.45 4.29 -28.56
N LEU A 906 -17.67 3.52 -29.63
CA LEU A 906 -18.18 4.06 -30.90
C LEU A 906 -19.42 4.93 -30.70
N HIS A 907 -20.32 4.49 -29.82
CA HIS A 907 -21.49 5.28 -29.46
C HIS A 907 -21.06 6.49 -28.61
N LEU A 908 -20.36 6.32 -27.50
CA LEU A 908 -19.94 7.45 -26.64
C LEU A 908 -19.16 8.56 -27.40
N GLU A 909 -18.41 8.20 -28.44
CA GLU A 909 -17.65 9.13 -29.30
C GLU A 909 -18.45 9.58 -30.54
N GLU A 910 -19.78 9.50 -30.49
CA GLU A 910 -20.69 10.00 -31.52
C GLU A 910 -20.43 9.44 -32.92
N GLY A 911 -20.05 8.16 -33.01
CA GLY A 911 -19.80 7.43 -34.26
C GLY A 911 -18.36 7.53 -34.77
N GLN A 912 -17.47 8.16 -34.01
CA GLN A 912 -16.03 8.22 -34.29
C GLN A 912 -15.33 6.98 -33.71
N HIS A 913 -14.32 6.47 -34.42
CA HIS A 913 -13.34 5.51 -33.90
C HIS A 913 -11.98 5.77 -34.57
N GLY A 914 -10.98 6.16 -33.78
CA GLY A 914 -9.69 6.60 -34.32
C GLY A 914 -9.84 7.80 -35.27
N GLU A 915 -9.24 7.72 -36.46
CA GLU A 915 -9.38 8.78 -37.48
C GLU A 915 -10.65 8.64 -38.35
N HIS A 916 -11.41 7.55 -38.20
CA HIS A 916 -12.54 7.23 -39.05
C HIS A 916 -13.88 7.46 -38.34
N ARG A 917 -14.89 7.89 -39.10
CA ARG A 917 -16.28 7.99 -38.64
C ARG A 917 -17.08 6.88 -39.29
N LEU A 918 -17.53 5.92 -38.48
CA LEU A 918 -18.30 4.77 -38.96
C LEU A 918 -19.80 5.06 -39.01
N VAL A 919 -20.29 5.94 -38.14
CA VAL A 919 -21.70 6.38 -38.09
C VAL A 919 -21.74 7.91 -38.01
N ALA A 920 -22.65 8.55 -38.74
CA ALA A 920 -22.82 9.99 -38.67
C ALA A 920 -23.29 10.43 -37.28
N THR A 921 -22.76 11.55 -36.76
CA THR A 921 -23.13 12.08 -35.43
C THR A 921 -24.63 12.28 -35.26
N GLY A 922 -25.30 12.83 -36.27
CA GLY A 922 -26.76 13.01 -36.24
C GLY A 922 -27.53 11.69 -36.14
N THR A 923 -26.97 10.62 -36.69
CA THR A 923 -27.57 9.29 -36.71
C THR A 923 -27.39 8.57 -35.39
N VAL A 924 -26.23 8.70 -34.73
CA VAL A 924 -26.03 8.20 -33.36
C VAL A 924 -27.01 8.87 -32.38
N ALA A 925 -27.20 10.19 -32.50
CA ALA A 925 -28.19 10.91 -31.71
C ALA A 925 -29.62 10.43 -31.98
N GLU A 926 -29.98 10.20 -33.25
CA GLU A 926 -31.30 9.67 -33.63
C GLU A 926 -31.53 8.26 -33.09
N MET A 927 -30.51 7.39 -33.05
CA MET A 927 -30.63 6.06 -32.47
C MET A 927 -30.99 6.06 -30.97
N ARG A 928 -30.54 7.08 -30.23
CA ARG A 928 -30.79 7.22 -28.79
C ARG A 928 -32.09 7.95 -28.46
N LYS A 929 -32.69 8.59 -29.47
CA LYS A 929 -33.90 9.36 -29.28
C LYS A 929 -35.07 8.43 -28.97
N PRO A 930 -35.85 8.70 -27.90
CA PRO A 930 -37.09 7.97 -27.63
C PRO A 930 -38.03 7.95 -28.85
N VAL A 931 -38.33 6.75 -29.36
CA VAL A 931 -39.33 6.51 -30.41
C VAL A 931 -40.68 6.13 -29.80
N THR A 932 -40.67 5.31 -28.74
CA THR A 932 -41.88 4.90 -28.02
C THR A 932 -41.61 4.76 -26.53
N HIS A 933 -42.63 5.01 -25.70
CA HIS A 933 -42.58 4.73 -24.28
C HIS A 933 -42.80 3.24 -24.00
N VAL A 934 -42.09 2.71 -23.00
CA VAL A 934 -42.29 1.33 -22.53
C VAL A 934 -43.44 1.31 -21.52
N PRO A 935 -44.52 0.55 -21.75
CA PRO A 935 -45.62 0.48 -20.80
C PRO A 935 -45.17 -0.14 -19.48
N ALA A 936 -45.33 0.64 -18.40
CA ALA A 936 -44.83 0.34 -17.07
C ALA A 936 -43.32 0.00 -17.11
N PRO A 937 -42.44 0.98 -16.88
CA PRO A 937 -41.00 0.81 -17.06
C PRO A 937 -40.49 -0.21 -16.04
N HIS A 938 -40.30 -1.44 -16.49
CA HIS A 938 -39.85 -2.57 -15.69
C HIS A 938 -38.64 -3.18 -16.36
N PHE A 939 -37.62 -3.52 -15.55
CA PHE A 939 -36.20 -3.58 -15.96
C PHE A 939 -35.59 -2.22 -16.35
N GLY A 940 -36.30 -1.14 -15.97
CA GLY A 940 -35.79 0.22 -15.91
C GLY A 940 -35.61 0.93 -17.25
N ALA A 941 -36.30 0.52 -18.31
CA ALA A 941 -36.36 1.29 -19.57
C ALA A 941 -37.63 2.13 -19.59
N ASP A 942 -37.48 3.46 -19.70
CA ASP A 942 -38.59 4.42 -19.73
C ASP A 942 -39.12 4.60 -21.16
N ALA A 943 -38.23 4.48 -22.13
CA ALA A 943 -38.52 4.52 -23.54
C ALA A 943 -37.57 3.62 -24.34
N TRP A 944 -37.86 3.48 -25.63
CA TRP A 944 -37.04 2.75 -26.59
C TRP A 944 -36.67 3.63 -27.77
N GLY A 945 -35.39 3.65 -28.12
CA GLY A 945 -34.86 4.28 -29.32
C GLY A 945 -34.76 3.31 -30.50
N LEU A 946 -33.80 3.52 -31.40
CA LEU A 946 -33.46 2.53 -32.43
C LEU A 946 -32.41 1.58 -31.86
N GLY A 947 -32.86 0.43 -31.37
CA GLY A 947 -32.00 -0.57 -30.75
C GLY A 947 -31.61 -0.30 -29.29
N TRP A 948 -31.70 0.93 -28.80
CA TRP A 948 -31.33 1.26 -27.42
C TRP A 948 -32.53 1.32 -26.46
N MET A 949 -32.37 0.75 -25.25
CA MET A 949 -33.19 1.16 -24.11
C MET A 949 -32.78 2.56 -23.71
N VAL A 950 -33.76 3.44 -23.47
CA VAL A 950 -33.54 4.79 -22.98
C VAL A 950 -34.13 4.91 -21.59
N LYS A 951 -33.32 5.38 -20.65
CA LYS A 951 -33.63 5.47 -19.22
C LYS A 951 -33.36 6.89 -18.73
N ASP A 952 -34.18 7.36 -17.80
CA ASP A 952 -33.95 8.58 -17.04
C ASP A 952 -33.67 8.20 -15.58
N TRP A 953 -32.39 8.21 -15.21
CA TRP A 953 -31.94 7.94 -13.85
C TRP A 953 -31.42 9.23 -13.24
N SER A 954 -32.13 9.73 -12.22
CA SER A 954 -31.81 10.98 -11.52
C SER A 954 -31.72 12.20 -12.44
N GLY A 955 -32.57 12.29 -13.46
CA GLY A 955 -32.61 13.42 -14.40
C GLY A 955 -31.55 13.34 -15.51
N ARG A 956 -30.87 12.20 -15.65
CA ARG A 956 -29.82 11.98 -16.64
C ARG A 956 -30.15 10.80 -17.54
N MET A 957 -29.84 10.97 -18.82
CA MET A 957 -30.06 9.94 -19.83
C MET A 957 -29.03 8.81 -19.67
N VAL A 958 -29.53 7.61 -19.41
CA VAL A 958 -28.75 6.38 -19.46
C VAL A 958 -29.30 5.54 -20.60
N ILE A 959 -28.43 5.13 -21.52
CA ILE A 959 -28.80 4.17 -22.57
C ILE A 959 -28.21 2.80 -22.26
N GLY A 960 -28.81 1.74 -22.78
CA GLY A 960 -28.28 0.41 -22.57
C GLY A 960 -29.07 -0.68 -23.24
N HIS A 961 -28.62 -1.91 -23.07
CA HIS A 961 -29.37 -3.09 -23.47
C HIS A 961 -29.00 -4.27 -22.56
N ASP A 962 -29.96 -5.17 -22.31
CA ASP A 962 -29.79 -6.39 -21.54
C ASP A 962 -29.90 -7.60 -22.47
N GLY A 963 -29.09 -8.60 -22.25
CA GLY A 963 -28.96 -9.77 -23.10
C GLY A 963 -29.25 -11.04 -22.34
N GLY A 964 -30.16 -11.86 -22.86
CA GLY A 964 -30.34 -13.24 -22.40
C GLY A 964 -30.01 -14.21 -23.53
N SER A 965 -29.28 -15.27 -23.20
CA SER A 965 -29.17 -16.48 -24.00
C SER A 965 -29.35 -17.71 -23.11
N ILE A 966 -29.18 -18.91 -23.65
CA ILE A 966 -29.41 -20.17 -22.93
C ILE A 966 -28.39 -20.30 -21.80
N GLY A 967 -28.81 -19.98 -20.58
CA GLY A 967 -27.97 -20.02 -19.38
C GLY A 967 -26.90 -18.93 -19.29
N GLN A 968 -26.98 -17.87 -20.11
CA GLN A 968 -26.05 -16.72 -20.07
C GLN A 968 -26.84 -15.41 -20.02
N THR A 969 -26.32 -14.43 -19.27
CA THR A 969 -26.93 -13.11 -19.12
C THR A 969 -25.88 -12.03 -19.25
N ALA A 970 -26.18 -10.99 -20.00
CA ALA A 970 -25.31 -9.83 -20.25
C ALA A 970 -26.05 -8.52 -19.94
N PHE A 971 -25.32 -7.52 -19.46
CA PHE A 971 -25.84 -6.20 -19.12
C PHE A 971 -24.89 -5.12 -19.65
N LEU A 972 -25.43 -4.09 -20.29
CA LEU A 972 -24.66 -2.95 -20.81
C LEU A 972 -25.37 -1.64 -20.47
N ARG A 973 -24.64 -0.67 -19.89
CA ARG A 973 -25.11 0.70 -19.64
C ARG A 973 -24.08 1.70 -20.12
N LEU A 974 -24.54 2.77 -20.75
CA LEU A 974 -23.74 3.91 -21.17
C LEU A 974 -24.38 5.18 -20.58
N VAL A 975 -23.53 6.09 -20.14
CA VAL A 975 -23.90 7.44 -19.66
C VAL A 975 -23.22 8.44 -20.59
N PRO A 976 -23.88 8.85 -21.70
CA PRO A 976 -23.22 9.58 -22.79
C PRO A 976 -22.57 10.90 -22.36
N ASP A 977 -23.26 11.69 -21.53
CA ASP A 977 -22.76 12.97 -21.03
C ASP A 977 -21.58 12.83 -20.04
N ALA A 978 -21.42 11.66 -19.41
CA ALA A 978 -20.25 11.32 -18.60
C ALA A 978 -19.13 10.63 -19.38
N GLY A 979 -19.37 10.15 -20.60
CA GLY A 979 -18.39 9.33 -21.33
C GLY A 979 -18.07 8.00 -20.62
N VAL A 980 -19.05 7.39 -19.93
CA VAL A 980 -18.88 6.16 -19.16
C VAL A 980 -19.68 5.00 -19.79
N ALA A 981 -19.07 3.82 -19.86
CA ALA A 981 -19.76 2.56 -20.17
C ALA A 981 -19.40 1.45 -19.17
N VAL A 982 -20.38 0.62 -18.83
CA VAL A 982 -20.22 -0.52 -17.90
C VAL A 982 -20.88 -1.75 -18.49
N VAL A 983 -20.18 -2.89 -18.44
CA VAL A 983 -20.64 -4.18 -18.93
C VAL A 983 -20.47 -5.29 -17.89
N LEU A 984 -21.42 -6.22 -17.83
CA LEU A 984 -21.29 -7.48 -17.10
C LEU A 984 -21.77 -8.63 -17.97
N LEU A 985 -20.94 -9.65 -18.11
CA LEU A 985 -21.21 -10.90 -18.82
C LEU A 985 -21.17 -12.05 -17.80
N THR A 986 -22.19 -12.91 -17.80
CA THR A 986 -22.30 -14.02 -16.84
C THR A 986 -22.78 -15.29 -17.52
N ASN A 987 -22.40 -16.45 -16.99
CA ASN A 987 -22.81 -17.76 -17.51
C ASN A 987 -23.73 -18.56 -16.56
N GLY A 988 -24.47 -17.90 -15.66
CA GLY A 988 -25.47 -18.54 -14.80
C GLY A 988 -25.59 -17.91 -13.42
N GLY A 989 -26.28 -18.60 -12.51
CA GLY A 989 -26.48 -18.13 -11.13
C GLY A 989 -27.42 -16.93 -11.01
N ASN A 990 -27.30 -16.18 -9.90
CA ASN A 990 -28.15 -15.01 -9.62
C ASN A 990 -27.57 -13.73 -10.26
N ALA A 991 -27.53 -13.71 -11.60
CA ALA A 991 -26.85 -12.68 -12.38
C ALA A 991 -27.44 -11.26 -12.22
N TYR A 992 -28.75 -11.14 -11.95
CA TYR A 992 -29.41 -9.84 -11.80
C TYR A 992 -29.02 -9.17 -10.48
N GLU A 993 -28.93 -9.93 -9.39
CA GLU A 993 -28.50 -9.46 -8.09
C GLU A 993 -27.03 -9.00 -8.15
N LEU A 994 -26.17 -9.77 -8.84
CA LEU A 994 -24.79 -9.37 -9.14
C LEU A 994 -24.72 -8.07 -9.96
N TYR A 995 -25.50 -7.97 -11.04
CA TYR A 995 -25.61 -6.75 -11.86
C TYR A 995 -25.98 -5.54 -11.02
N ARG A 996 -26.99 -5.66 -10.16
CA ARG A 996 -27.49 -4.52 -9.37
C ARG A 996 -26.42 -3.98 -8.44
N GLU A 997 -25.77 -4.83 -7.65
CA GLU A 997 -24.72 -4.37 -6.73
C GLU A 997 -23.54 -3.75 -7.49
N LEU A 998 -23.01 -4.45 -8.51
CA LEU A 998 -21.86 -3.95 -9.29
C LEU A 998 -22.15 -2.66 -10.04
N PHE A 999 -23.31 -2.55 -10.72
CA PHE A 999 -23.63 -1.36 -11.50
C PHE A 999 -23.98 -0.18 -10.60
N SER A 1000 -24.63 -0.39 -9.45
CA SER A 1000 -24.87 0.69 -8.49
C SER A 1000 -23.55 1.29 -7.97
N GLU A 1001 -22.55 0.45 -7.70
CA GLU A 1001 -21.22 0.92 -7.31
C GLU A 1001 -20.50 1.64 -8.45
N ALA A 1002 -20.45 1.01 -9.63
CA ALA A 1002 -19.69 1.54 -10.77
C ALA A 1002 -20.29 2.85 -11.32
N LEU A 1003 -21.61 2.91 -11.50
CA LEU A 1003 -22.26 4.10 -12.02
C LEU A 1003 -22.37 5.21 -10.97
N GLY A 1004 -22.52 4.87 -9.68
CA GLY A 1004 -22.46 5.85 -8.59
C GLY A 1004 -21.09 6.52 -8.51
N GLU A 1005 -20.02 5.74 -8.60
CA GLU A 1005 -18.65 6.24 -8.55
C GLU A 1005 -18.24 7.00 -9.82
N LEU A 1006 -18.46 6.40 -10.99
CA LEU A 1006 -17.93 6.95 -12.24
C LEU A 1006 -18.83 8.05 -12.81
N ALA A 1007 -20.14 7.98 -12.57
CA ALA A 1007 -21.09 8.87 -13.22
C ALA A 1007 -22.03 9.58 -12.26
N ASP A 1008 -21.94 9.40 -10.94
CA ASP A 1008 -22.89 9.98 -9.96
C ASP A 1008 -24.35 9.61 -10.29
N ILE A 1009 -24.56 8.35 -10.67
CA ILE A 1009 -25.87 7.81 -11.03
C ILE A 1009 -26.32 6.81 -9.96
N GLU A 1010 -27.45 7.11 -9.33
CA GLU A 1010 -28.15 6.18 -8.45
C GLU A 1010 -29.12 5.32 -9.29
N ILE A 1011 -28.98 4.00 -9.24
CA ILE A 1011 -29.90 3.09 -9.92
C ILE A 1011 -31.19 2.98 -9.10
N PRO A 1012 -32.37 3.31 -9.66
CA PRO A 1012 -33.63 3.28 -8.94
C PRO A 1012 -33.93 1.90 -8.32
N THR A 1013 -34.42 1.90 -7.07
CA THR A 1013 -34.89 0.69 -6.39
C THR A 1013 -36.40 0.51 -6.62
N PHE A 1014 -36.82 -0.68 -7.10
CA PHE A 1014 -38.24 -0.99 -7.23
C PHE A 1014 -38.86 -1.19 -5.84
N SER A 1015 -39.88 -0.39 -5.51
CA SER A 1015 -40.61 -0.50 -4.25
C SER A 1015 -41.50 -1.75 -4.23
N ALA A 1016 -41.56 -2.41 -3.08
CA ALA A 1016 -42.59 -3.41 -2.78
C ALA A 1016 -44.00 -2.76 -2.85
N PRO A 1017 -45.06 -3.52 -3.18
CA PRO A 1017 -46.42 -3.01 -3.04
C PRO A 1017 -46.69 -2.62 -1.57
N ALA A 1018 -47.56 -1.62 -1.36
CA ALA A 1018 -47.94 -1.17 -0.01
C ALA A 1018 -48.41 -2.35 0.86
N ASP A 1019 -48.14 -2.32 2.18
CA ASP A 1019 -48.38 -3.41 3.13
C ASP A 1019 -49.85 -3.92 3.18
N HIS A 1020 -50.80 -3.14 2.65
CA HIS A 1020 -52.22 -3.45 2.60
C HIS A 1020 -52.87 -3.03 1.25
N PRO A 1021 -52.72 -3.80 0.16
CA PRO A 1021 -53.44 -3.50 -1.06
C PRO A 1021 -54.93 -3.85 -0.88
N GLN A 1022 -55.83 -2.90 -1.10
CA GLN A 1022 -57.24 -3.22 -1.30
C GLN A 1022 -57.37 -4.00 -2.62
N ALA A 1023 -58.18 -5.07 -2.62
CA ALA A 1023 -58.49 -5.79 -3.85
C ALA A 1023 -59.07 -4.80 -4.89
N PRO A 1024 -58.61 -4.81 -6.15
CA PRO A 1024 -59.12 -3.88 -7.15
C PRO A 1024 -60.62 -4.07 -7.37
N ASP A 1025 -61.40 -2.98 -7.30
CA ASP A 1025 -62.84 -2.98 -7.60
C ASP A 1025 -63.15 -3.39 -9.05
N ASP A 1026 -62.15 -3.37 -9.92
CA ASP A 1026 -62.21 -3.70 -11.35
C ASP A 1026 -61.51 -5.02 -11.70
N ARG A 1027 -61.22 -5.92 -10.75
CA ARG A 1027 -60.52 -7.19 -11.01
C ARG A 1027 -61.12 -8.03 -12.13
N ASP A 1028 -62.45 -8.03 -12.25
CA ASP A 1028 -63.18 -8.78 -13.28
C ASP A 1028 -62.99 -8.17 -14.68
N ARG A 1029 -62.64 -6.88 -14.78
CA ARG A 1029 -62.33 -6.19 -16.05
C ARG A 1029 -61.14 -6.84 -16.75
N TRP A 1030 -60.13 -7.24 -15.97
CA TRP A 1030 -58.84 -7.72 -16.47
C TRP A 1030 -58.81 -9.24 -16.70
N ALA A 1031 -59.79 -9.97 -16.18
CA ALA A 1031 -59.89 -11.42 -16.31
C ALA A 1031 -60.04 -11.86 -17.78
N GLY A 1032 -59.40 -12.96 -18.18
CA GLY A 1032 -59.49 -13.51 -19.54
C GLY A 1032 -58.20 -14.15 -20.04
N SER A 1033 -58.26 -14.68 -21.26
CA SER A 1033 -57.13 -15.34 -21.93
C SER A 1033 -56.38 -14.35 -22.80
N TYR A 1034 -55.08 -14.17 -22.54
CA TYR A 1034 -54.18 -13.34 -23.31
C TYR A 1034 -53.17 -14.23 -24.02
N VAL A 1035 -53.12 -14.14 -25.35
CA VAL A 1035 -52.39 -15.13 -26.16
C VAL A 1035 -51.39 -14.45 -27.09
N ARG A 1036 -50.14 -14.88 -27.00
CA ARG A 1036 -49.07 -14.64 -27.97
C ARG A 1036 -48.50 -15.97 -28.46
N HIS A 1037 -47.65 -15.97 -29.47
CA HIS A 1037 -47.14 -17.20 -30.09
C HIS A 1037 -46.56 -18.16 -29.05
N LEU A 1038 -45.68 -17.65 -28.19
CA LEU A 1038 -44.89 -18.43 -27.24
C LEU A 1038 -45.65 -18.90 -25.99
N GLN A 1039 -46.70 -18.17 -25.58
CA GLN A 1039 -47.44 -18.49 -24.35
C GLN A 1039 -48.89 -18.02 -24.37
N THR A 1040 -49.70 -18.75 -23.60
CA THR A 1040 -51.03 -18.33 -23.16
C THR A 1040 -50.94 -17.88 -21.71
N ILE A 1041 -51.57 -16.76 -21.38
CA ILE A 1041 -51.67 -16.23 -20.03
C ILE A 1041 -53.15 -16.18 -19.67
N GLU A 1042 -53.58 -17.04 -18.77
CA GLU A 1042 -54.91 -16.95 -18.18
C GLU A 1042 -54.85 -16.02 -16.97
N VAL A 1043 -55.75 -15.05 -16.93
CA VAL A 1043 -55.88 -14.09 -15.82
C VAL A 1043 -57.20 -14.34 -15.11
N ASP A 1044 -57.11 -14.76 -13.85
CA ASP A 1044 -58.25 -15.02 -12.99
C ASP A 1044 -58.33 -14.00 -11.84
N PRO A 1045 -59.53 -13.53 -11.46
CA PRO A 1045 -59.70 -12.70 -10.28
C PRO A 1045 -59.53 -13.54 -9.00
N THR A 1046 -58.88 -12.98 -7.98
CA THR A 1046 -58.74 -13.58 -6.64
C THR A 1046 -59.25 -12.63 -5.55
N ASP A 1047 -59.35 -13.11 -4.31
CA ASP A 1047 -59.81 -12.30 -3.17
C ASP A 1047 -58.89 -11.09 -2.90
N ASP A 1048 -57.58 -11.23 -3.18
CA ASP A 1048 -56.55 -10.24 -2.88
C ASP A 1048 -55.97 -9.54 -4.14
N GLY A 1049 -56.48 -9.84 -5.34
CA GLY A 1049 -55.93 -9.28 -6.59
C GLY A 1049 -56.25 -10.08 -7.85
N LEU A 1050 -55.21 -10.42 -8.61
CA LEU A 1050 -55.29 -11.25 -9.81
C LEU A 1050 -54.35 -12.46 -9.66
N ARG A 1051 -54.61 -13.51 -10.42
CA ARG A 1051 -53.69 -14.64 -10.62
C ARG A 1051 -53.42 -14.82 -12.10
N LEU A 1052 -52.15 -14.88 -12.45
CA LEU A 1052 -51.69 -15.23 -13.79
C LEU A 1052 -51.30 -16.72 -13.81
N GLU A 1053 -51.93 -17.51 -14.69
CA GLU A 1053 -51.43 -18.83 -15.09
C GLU A 1053 -50.78 -18.70 -16.48
N VAL A 1054 -49.45 -18.73 -16.51
CA VAL A 1054 -48.65 -18.60 -17.72
C VAL A 1054 -48.27 -19.99 -18.24
N ALA A 1055 -48.83 -20.40 -19.37
CA ALA A 1055 -48.55 -21.66 -20.05
C ALA A 1055 -47.65 -21.44 -21.27
N LEU A 1056 -46.42 -21.96 -21.22
CA LEU A 1056 -45.42 -21.90 -22.28
C LEU A 1056 -45.60 -23.07 -23.26
N ARG A 1057 -45.29 -22.85 -24.55
CA ARG A 1057 -45.14 -23.95 -25.50
C ARG A 1057 -44.02 -24.91 -25.07
N ALA A 1058 -44.26 -26.21 -25.23
CA ALA A 1058 -43.35 -27.28 -24.78
C ALA A 1058 -41.93 -27.12 -25.35
N GLU A 1059 -41.81 -26.86 -26.64
CA GLU A 1059 -40.54 -26.63 -27.34
C GLU A 1059 -39.68 -25.53 -26.72
N PHE A 1060 -40.31 -24.48 -26.19
CA PHE A 1060 -39.61 -23.36 -25.58
C PHE A 1060 -39.28 -23.60 -24.11
N ALA A 1061 -40.21 -24.19 -23.35
CA ALA A 1061 -39.99 -24.57 -21.96
C ALA A 1061 -38.82 -25.57 -21.83
N ASP A 1062 -38.75 -26.54 -22.76
CA ASP A 1062 -37.70 -27.54 -22.80
C ASP A 1062 -36.34 -26.90 -23.17
N LEU A 1063 -36.30 -25.94 -24.11
CA LEU A 1063 -35.09 -25.22 -24.52
C LEU A 1063 -34.46 -24.41 -23.36
N LEU A 1064 -35.29 -23.75 -22.55
CA LEU A 1064 -34.84 -22.94 -21.42
C LEU A 1064 -34.72 -23.71 -20.10
N GLY A 1065 -35.19 -24.96 -20.07
CA GLY A 1065 -35.21 -25.78 -18.85
C GLY A 1065 -36.07 -25.19 -17.73
N ILE A 1066 -37.22 -24.59 -18.08
CA ILE A 1066 -38.16 -23.95 -17.14
C ILE A 1066 -39.51 -24.68 -17.11
N ASP A 1067 -40.28 -24.48 -16.04
CA ASP A 1067 -41.60 -25.08 -15.90
C ASP A 1067 -42.55 -24.61 -17.01
N ARG A 1068 -43.28 -25.57 -17.60
CA ARG A 1068 -44.25 -25.33 -18.67
C ARG A 1068 -45.43 -24.45 -18.24
N VAL A 1069 -45.78 -24.49 -16.95
CA VAL A 1069 -46.87 -23.69 -16.39
C VAL A 1069 -46.37 -23.01 -15.12
N ARG A 1070 -46.55 -21.70 -15.03
CA ARG A 1070 -46.22 -20.89 -13.84
C ARG A 1070 -47.47 -20.21 -13.33
N ARG A 1071 -47.66 -20.22 -12.00
CA ARG A 1071 -48.74 -19.51 -11.33
C ARG A 1071 -48.16 -18.35 -10.54
N LEU A 1072 -48.63 -17.15 -10.82
CA LEU A 1072 -48.12 -15.91 -10.27
C LEU A 1072 -49.28 -15.12 -9.65
N ASP A 1073 -49.25 -14.94 -8.34
CA ASP A 1073 -50.18 -14.05 -7.66
C ASP A 1073 -49.71 -12.60 -7.86
N VAL A 1074 -50.57 -11.75 -8.42
CA VAL A 1074 -50.27 -10.37 -8.78
C VAL A 1074 -51.06 -9.41 -7.91
N ARG A 1075 -50.38 -8.38 -7.41
CA ARG A 1075 -50.95 -7.34 -6.55
C ARG A 1075 -50.93 -6.00 -7.26
N ARG A 1076 -51.97 -5.19 -7.06
CA ARG A 1076 -52.04 -3.84 -7.63
C ARG A 1076 -51.07 -2.89 -6.91
N THR A 1077 -50.44 -1.99 -7.66
CA THR A 1077 -49.64 -0.88 -7.13
C THR A 1077 -50.50 0.39 -6.96
N ASP A 1078 -49.93 1.49 -6.47
CA ASP A 1078 -50.63 2.78 -6.42
C ASP A 1078 -51.04 3.32 -7.82
N ASP A 1079 -50.40 2.82 -8.89
CA ASP A 1079 -50.82 3.05 -10.28
C ASP A 1079 -51.95 2.07 -10.67
N PRO A 1080 -53.16 2.56 -11.00
CA PRO A 1080 -54.34 1.72 -11.28
C PRO A 1080 -54.16 0.73 -12.44
N ALA A 1081 -53.23 0.98 -13.36
CA ALA A 1081 -52.99 0.11 -14.51
C ALA A 1081 -51.80 -0.83 -14.33
N ARG A 1082 -51.19 -0.86 -13.13
CA ARG A 1082 -49.95 -1.58 -12.85
C ARG A 1082 -50.08 -2.54 -11.69
N PHE A 1083 -49.64 -3.76 -11.94
CA PHE A 1083 -49.61 -4.87 -11.02
C PHE A 1083 -48.17 -5.35 -10.87
N VAL A 1084 -47.86 -5.95 -9.72
CA VAL A 1084 -46.56 -6.53 -9.42
C VAL A 1084 -46.68 -7.93 -8.86
N PHE A 1085 -45.71 -8.77 -9.16
CA PHE A 1085 -45.57 -10.12 -8.61
C PHE A 1085 -44.12 -10.40 -8.27
N GLN A 1086 -43.90 -11.33 -7.35
CA GLN A 1086 -42.57 -11.80 -7.00
C GLN A 1086 -42.36 -13.18 -7.60
N VAL A 1087 -41.24 -13.41 -8.29
CA VAL A 1087 -40.90 -14.75 -8.79
C VAL A 1087 -40.46 -15.60 -7.59
N PRO A 1088 -41.00 -16.82 -7.40
CA PRO A 1088 -40.60 -17.70 -6.32
C PRO A 1088 -39.08 -17.89 -6.25
N GLY A 1089 -38.49 -17.69 -5.07
CA GLY A 1089 -37.05 -17.82 -4.85
C GLY A 1089 -36.21 -16.60 -5.27
N THR A 1090 -36.83 -15.46 -5.57
CA THR A 1090 -36.15 -14.19 -5.85
C THR A 1090 -36.66 -13.08 -4.93
N GLU A 1091 -35.83 -12.09 -4.63
CA GLU A 1091 -36.25 -10.88 -3.90
C GLU A 1091 -36.81 -9.79 -4.83
N LEU A 1092 -36.85 -10.06 -6.15
CA LEU A 1092 -37.17 -9.08 -7.17
C LEU A 1092 -38.67 -9.07 -7.48
N TRP A 1093 -39.26 -7.88 -7.39
CA TRP A 1093 -40.61 -7.61 -7.88
C TRP A 1093 -40.57 -7.36 -9.39
N GLN A 1094 -41.40 -8.09 -10.12
CA GLN A 1094 -41.71 -7.90 -11.53
C GLN A 1094 -43.12 -7.34 -11.67
N SER A 1095 -43.50 -7.01 -12.89
CA SER A 1095 -44.75 -6.31 -13.15
C SER A 1095 -45.54 -6.85 -14.32
N VAL A 1096 -46.81 -6.45 -14.29
CA VAL A 1096 -47.76 -6.66 -15.35
C VAL A 1096 -48.57 -5.38 -15.47
N SER A 1097 -48.81 -4.95 -16.70
CA SER A 1097 -49.71 -3.83 -16.97
C SER A 1097 -50.75 -4.18 -18.00
N PHE A 1098 -51.95 -3.65 -17.82
CA PHE A 1098 -53.04 -3.81 -18.76
C PHE A 1098 -53.22 -2.51 -19.53
N LEU A 1099 -53.31 -2.61 -20.85
CA LEU A 1099 -53.42 -1.47 -21.76
C LEU A 1099 -54.64 -1.65 -22.64
N GLU A 1100 -55.43 -0.60 -22.83
CA GLU A 1100 -56.50 -0.59 -23.83
C GLU A 1100 -56.06 0.27 -25.02
N ARG A 1101 -56.08 -0.32 -26.22
CA ARG A 1101 -55.76 0.35 -27.48
C ARG A 1101 -56.73 -0.14 -28.55
N GLU A 1102 -57.34 0.80 -29.26
CA GLU A 1102 -58.24 0.51 -30.39
C GLU A 1102 -59.35 -0.52 -30.07
N GLY A 1103 -59.84 -0.51 -28.82
CA GLY A 1103 -60.90 -1.42 -28.37
C GLY A 1103 -60.43 -2.84 -27.99
N THR A 1104 -59.13 -3.11 -28.03
CA THR A 1104 -58.53 -4.37 -27.54
C THR A 1104 -57.77 -4.12 -26.24
N THR A 1105 -57.93 -5.03 -25.28
CA THR A 1105 -57.15 -5.06 -24.05
C THR A 1105 -55.91 -5.91 -24.26
N TYR A 1106 -54.76 -5.39 -23.84
CA TYR A 1106 -53.46 -6.04 -23.91
C TYR A 1106 -52.93 -6.25 -22.50
N LEU A 1107 -52.32 -7.40 -22.26
CA LEU A 1107 -51.50 -7.67 -21.09
C LEU A 1107 -50.03 -7.49 -21.49
N HIS A 1108 -49.34 -6.58 -20.83
CA HIS A 1108 -47.92 -6.33 -21.03
C HIS A 1108 -47.12 -6.95 -19.88
N GLU A 1109 -46.35 -7.99 -20.20
CA GLU A 1109 -45.50 -8.76 -19.28
C GLU A 1109 -44.18 -9.10 -19.97
N GLY A 1110 -43.05 -8.91 -19.28
CA GLY A 1110 -41.73 -9.21 -19.81
C GLY A 1110 -41.39 -8.44 -21.09
N LEU A 1111 -41.72 -7.14 -21.13
CA LEU A 1111 -41.55 -6.21 -22.27
C LEU A 1111 -42.41 -6.53 -23.51
N ARG A 1112 -43.40 -7.42 -23.38
CA ARG A 1112 -44.18 -7.94 -24.51
C ARG A 1112 -45.66 -7.81 -24.25
N ALA A 1113 -46.38 -7.43 -25.29
CA ALA A 1113 -47.84 -7.38 -25.26
C ALA A 1113 -48.45 -8.70 -25.71
N ALA A 1114 -49.53 -9.11 -25.05
CA ALA A 1114 -50.41 -10.19 -25.46
C ALA A 1114 -51.84 -9.64 -25.58
N PRO A 1115 -52.49 -9.71 -26.76
CA PRO A 1115 -53.88 -9.31 -26.91
C PRO A 1115 -54.81 -10.29 -26.20
N ARG A 1116 -55.89 -9.77 -25.62
CA ARG A 1116 -57.00 -10.56 -25.08
C ARG A 1116 -57.77 -11.23 -26.21
N ARG A 1117 -58.11 -12.50 -26.05
CA ARG A 1117 -58.92 -13.28 -27.01
C ARG A 1117 -60.35 -13.50 -26.56
#